data_AF-A0A3A8JLB5-F1
#
_entry.id   AF-A0A3A8JLB5-F1
#
_cell.length_a   1.000
_cell.length_b   1.000
_cell.length_c   1.000
_cell.angle_alpha   90.00
_cell.angle_beta   90.00
_cell.angle_gamma   90.00
#
_symmetry.space_group_name_H-M   'P 1'
#
loop_
_entity.id
_entity.type
_entity.pdbx_description
1 polymer ?
#
loop_
_entity_poly.entity_id
_entity_poly.type
_entity_poly.pdbx_seq_one_letter_code
_entity_poly.pdbx_strand_id
1 'polypeptide(L)'
;GGVGMAAPAAPPSMAMDAMREESIEQEADNNKDDGDGAAAAPTRAWFPETFLFEPLVVTDASGAATVPVRVPDRLTQWRVLALAHSRSGAQAGAVTSFAGTLPTYVDPVLPPFLRAGDTVRLPVQVVNTTDKEVVAALKVDARGAQVEDGARTVKVPARGSAVAMVTVRAQGAGPVTVRASLGDTDAVVRDFDVWATGQPVVQTRGGSLAAPRTLSLVGPADAQPGSERVRLQVYPGALGVVRAELAAVERRPADVAADAYALLLAGQAPELLKALGETPDAEALKALSLVAGQRVLRAARAPSVDVATRLAEGALAHPQNPVLARLGERLVGQVAKAQRPDGTCQGGEGWTLQRLLVATADCARTVRAATGTPEGKQRALAFTARSAGVFERYLPQVKDGYTAAVLLAEGAVSGSVADALRTRVRDALKQGADGTASLPVEPGMVRADGAGPSEVEATAMAVLALQGDAKAPLADLGAFLLAHYTPGQGWGDGQANRVGLRAALVLFREPLPAQVRVTLARDGQTVTEGTYDAKALREVLALEAAAPGSAGTHAWTVRAEPAVPGLGFSLSLAAAVPWKSEAKGGLQLAVVAPKEARVGQLSDVRVQLGAPSSLPLLFQQELPAGVQVDPASLEALVASGQVTSWDVQDGALSLRLPPRAQGELVQVYFRVLPTLAGTLQAGASRLGVPGRPDLASSLSPTTWAVR
;
A
#
# COMPACT_ATOMS: atom_id res chain seq x y z
N GLY A 1 12.20 -39.17 -25.90
CA GLY A 1 10.87 -38.75 -25.42
C GLY A 1 11.01 -37.37 -24.83
N GLY A 2 10.50 -36.35 -25.51
CA GLY A 2 10.62 -34.96 -25.11
C GLY A 2 9.75 -34.63 -23.91
N VAL A 3 10.33 -33.93 -22.93
CA VAL A 3 9.61 -33.29 -21.83
C VAL A 3 9.43 -31.84 -22.25
N GLY A 4 8.18 -31.43 -22.50
CA GLY A 4 7.83 -30.05 -22.83
C GLY A 4 8.02 -29.15 -21.62
N MET A 5 8.98 -28.22 -21.72
CA MET A 5 9.08 -27.08 -20.81
C MET A 5 8.05 -26.03 -21.24
N ALA A 6 7.13 -25.70 -20.33
CA ALA A 6 6.19 -24.59 -20.50
C ALA A 6 6.96 -23.26 -20.56
N ALA A 7 6.57 -22.39 -21.48
CA ALA A 7 7.12 -21.06 -21.63
C ALA A 7 6.87 -20.22 -20.36
N PRO A 8 7.82 -19.36 -19.93
CA PRO A 8 7.60 -18.44 -18.84
C PRO A 8 6.50 -17.42 -19.20
N ALA A 9 5.63 -17.11 -18.25
CA ALA A 9 4.59 -16.10 -18.40
C ALA A 9 5.22 -14.70 -18.61
N ALA A 10 4.61 -13.91 -19.50
CA ALA A 10 5.04 -12.55 -19.79
C ALA A 10 5.01 -11.65 -18.52
N PRO A 11 5.90 -10.65 -18.40
CA PRO A 11 5.90 -9.72 -17.29
C PRO A 11 4.57 -8.93 -17.22
N PRO A 12 4.11 -8.56 -16.01
CA PRO A 12 2.78 -7.97 -15.79
C PRO A 12 2.52 -6.65 -16.52
N SER A 13 3.56 -5.89 -16.89
CA SER A 13 3.42 -4.68 -17.70
C SER A 13 2.97 -4.97 -19.14
N MET A 14 3.51 -6.03 -19.75
CA MET A 14 3.13 -6.43 -21.11
C MET A 14 1.73 -7.05 -21.17
N ALA A 15 1.30 -7.69 -20.08
CA ALA A 15 -0.08 -8.18 -19.96
C ALA A 15 -1.09 -7.03 -19.82
N MET A 16 -0.77 -5.98 -19.05
CA MET A 16 -1.61 -4.78 -18.93
C MET A 16 -1.68 -3.98 -20.24
N ASP A 17 -0.57 -3.89 -20.98
CA ASP A 17 -0.54 -3.23 -22.28
C ASP A 17 -1.37 -4.01 -23.32
N ALA A 18 -1.29 -5.36 -23.34
CA ALA A 18 -2.10 -6.21 -24.22
C ALA A 18 -3.61 -6.15 -23.89
N MET A 19 -3.97 -6.09 -22.61
CA MET A 19 -5.39 -5.93 -22.21
C MET A 19 -5.93 -4.53 -22.56
N ARG A 20 -5.09 -3.49 -22.51
CA ARG A 20 -5.43 -2.16 -23.06
C ARG A 20 -5.60 -2.23 -24.58
N GLU A 21 -4.74 -2.97 -25.27
CA GLU A 21 -4.79 -3.20 -26.72
C GLU A 21 -6.15 -3.80 -27.16
N GLU A 22 -6.61 -4.87 -26.51
CA GLU A 22 -7.91 -5.50 -26.83
C GLU A 22 -9.09 -4.55 -26.60
N SER A 23 -9.06 -3.73 -25.54
CA SER A 23 -10.12 -2.76 -25.26
C SER A 23 -10.16 -1.61 -26.28
N ILE A 24 -9.01 -1.19 -26.80
CA ILE A 24 -8.90 -0.12 -27.79
C ILE A 24 -9.31 -0.63 -29.18
N GLU A 25 -8.95 -1.86 -29.55
CA GLU A 25 -9.39 -2.47 -30.81
C GLU A 25 -10.92 -2.70 -30.84
N GLN A 26 -11.53 -3.11 -29.72
CA GLN A 26 -12.99 -3.24 -29.61
C GLN A 26 -13.72 -1.89 -29.67
N GLU A 27 -13.17 -0.81 -29.11
CA GLU A 27 -13.75 0.53 -29.22
C GLU A 27 -13.58 1.14 -30.61
N ALA A 28 -12.49 0.83 -31.33
CA ALA A 28 -12.29 1.23 -32.72
C ALA A 28 -13.26 0.54 -33.69
N ASP A 29 -13.64 -0.71 -33.42
CA ASP A 29 -14.60 -1.46 -34.23
C ASP A 29 -16.06 -1.11 -33.92
N ASN A 30 -16.39 -0.75 -32.67
CA ASN A 30 -17.74 -0.29 -32.28
C ASN A 30 -18.13 1.09 -32.85
N ASN A 31 -17.17 1.83 -33.43
CA ASN A 31 -17.41 3.16 -34.00
C ASN A 31 -17.61 3.12 -35.53
N LYS A 32 -17.88 1.94 -36.11
CA LYS A 32 -18.13 1.73 -37.55
C LYS A 32 -19.60 1.78 -37.97
N ASP A 33 -20.54 1.98 -37.05
CA ASP A 33 -21.97 2.02 -37.39
C ASP A 33 -22.52 3.44 -37.29
N ASP A 34 -22.21 4.25 -38.31
CA ASP A 34 -23.07 5.32 -38.83
C ASP A 34 -22.51 5.74 -40.21
N GLY A 35 -23.31 5.54 -41.26
CA GLY A 35 -22.86 5.55 -42.65
C GLY A 35 -22.52 6.92 -43.25
N ASP A 36 -21.36 7.00 -43.91
CA ASP A 36 -21.20 7.44 -45.30
C ASP A 36 -19.84 6.94 -45.84
N GLY A 37 -19.80 6.51 -47.09
CA GLY A 37 -18.70 5.75 -47.71
C GLY A 37 -17.48 6.59 -48.13
N ALA A 38 -16.87 7.32 -47.20
CA ALA A 38 -15.53 7.90 -47.37
C ALA A 38 -14.51 7.02 -46.64
N ALA A 39 -13.46 6.56 -47.32
CA ALA A 39 -12.40 5.76 -46.71
C ALA A 39 -11.75 6.56 -45.55
N ALA A 40 -11.99 6.12 -44.31
CA ALA A 40 -11.44 6.78 -43.13
C ALA A 40 -9.90 6.77 -43.15
N ALA A 41 -9.27 7.90 -42.83
CA ALA A 41 -7.82 8.03 -42.75
C ALA A 41 -7.20 6.97 -41.83
N PRO A 42 -6.01 6.40 -42.18
CA PRO A 42 -5.28 5.52 -41.29
C PRO A 42 -5.02 6.21 -39.95
N THR A 43 -5.44 5.57 -38.85
CA THR A 43 -5.41 6.18 -37.50
C THR A 43 -4.31 5.55 -36.66
N ARG A 44 -3.41 6.39 -36.16
CA ARG A 44 -2.30 6.06 -35.27
C ARG A 44 -2.74 6.17 -33.82
N ALA A 45 -2.54 5.12 -33.03
CA ALA A 45 -2.96 5.05 -31.64
C ALA A 45 -1.93 4.34 -30.72
N TRP A 46 -0.97 3.60 -31.29
CA TRP A 46 -0.03 2.80 -30.52
C TRP A 46 1.35 3.48 -30.42
N PHE A 47 1.62 4.11 -29.27
CA PHE A 47 2.82 4.94 -29.03
C PHE A 47 3.68 4.49 -27.84
N PRO A 48 4.08 3.22 -27.71
CA PRO A 48 5.01 2.77 -26.68
C PRO A 48 6.38 3.47 -26.81
N GLU A 49 7.12 3.56 -25.70
CA GLU A 49 8.51 4.05 -25.72
C GLU A 49 9.52 2.95 -26.07
N THR A 50 9.21 1.72 -25.68
CA THR A 50 9.96 0.50 -26.03
C THR A 50 8.94 -0.54 -26.47
N PHE A 51 9.10 -1.09 -27.67
CA PHE A 51 8.14 -2.04 -28.25
C PHE A 51 8.72 -3.44 -28.47
N LEU A 52 10.03 -3.62 -28.26
CA LEU A 52 10.69 -4.90 -28.40
C LEU A 52 11.67 -5.12 -27.24
N PHE A 53 11.45 -6.17 -26.47
CA PHE A 53 12.41 -6.67 -25.49
C PHE A 53 12.42 -8.21 -25.51
N GLU A 54 13.37 -8.78 -26.24
CA GLU A 54 13.51 -10.24 -26.41
C GLU A 54 14.78 -10.73 -25.71
N PRO A 55 14.70 -11.15 -24.44
CA PRO A 55 15.88 -11.53 -23.66
C PRO A 55 16.46 -12.89 -24.07
N LEU A 56 15.71 -13.70 -24.81
CA LEU A 56 16.10 -15.04 -25.22
C LEU A 56 15.94 -15.24 -26.73
N VAL A 57 16.91 -14.72 -27.48
CA VAL A 57 17.06 -14.99 -28.91
C VAL A 57 18.22 -15.95 -29.11
N VAL A 58 17.94 -17.16 -29.59
CA VAL A 58 18.96 -18.16 -29.90
C VAL A 58 19.27 -18.09 -31.38
N THR A 59 20.54 -17.90 -31.70
CA THR A 59 21.01 -17.92 -33.10
C THR A 59 21.01 -19.34 -33.65
N ASP A 60 20.84 -19.45 -34.96
CA ASP A 60 20.98 -20.71 -35.67
C ASP A 60 22.46 -21.15 -35.76
N ALA A 61 22.70 -22.27 -36.45
CA ALA A 61 24.04 -22.81 -36.63
C ALA A 61 25.01 -21.87 -37.39
N SER A 62 24.48 -20.88 -38.13
CA SER A 62 25.26 -19.86 -38.83
C SER A 62 25.53 -18.61 -37.98
N GLY A 63 24.94 -18.53 -36.79
CA GLY A 63 25.04 -17.37 -35.90
C GLY A 63 24.00 -16.27 -36.21
N ALA A 64 22.98 -16.56 -37.03
CA ALA A 64 21.93 -15.61 -37.38
C ALA A 64 20.65 -15.84 -36.57
N ALA A 65 19.88 -14.78 -36.34
CA ALA A 65 18.53 -14.85 -35.80
C ALA A 65 17.63 -13.83 -36.50
N THR A 66 16.34 -14.14 -36.65
CA THR A 66 15.35 -13.24 -37.22
C THR A 66 14.20 -13.08 -36.24
N VAL A 67 13.87 -11.84 -35.92
CA VAL A 67 12.79 -11.50 -34.99
C VAL A 67 11.77 -10.66 -35.75
N PRO A 68 10.55 -11.18 -36.01
CA PRO A 68 9.49 -10.39 -36.62
C PRO A 68 9.03 -9.32 -35.64
N VAL A 69 8.80 -8.10 -36.12
CA VAL A 69 8.41 -6.97 -35.27
C VAL A 69 7.32 -6.14 -35.92
N ARG A 70 6.31 -5.75 -35.13
CA ARG A 70 5.36 -4.69 -35.48
C ARG A 70 5.97 -3.37 -35.03
N VAL A 71 6.22 -2.46 -35.96
CA VAL A 71 6.77 -1.13 -35.64
C VAL A 71 5.63 -0.25 -35.11
N PRO A 72 5.83 0.51 -34.01
CA PRO A 72 4.79 1.38 -33.49
C PRO A 72 4.49 2.60 -34.34
N ASP A 73 3.34 3.22 -34.07
CA ASP A 73 2.83 4.37 -34.84
C ASP A 73 3.58 5.68 -34.53
N ARG A 74 4.56 5.64 -33.62
CA ARG A 74 5.41 6.78 -33.31
C ARG A 74 6.39 7.04 -34.46
N LEU A 75 6.30 8.23 -35.04
CA LEU A 75 7.16 8.68 -36.13
C LEU A 75 8.46 9.26 -35.54
N THR A 76 9.46 8.40 -35.34
CA THR A 76 10.73 8.74 -34.72
C THR A 76 11.87 7.92 -35.31
N GLN A 77 13.11 8.22 -34.90
CA GLN A 77 14.24 7.34 -35.12
C GLN A 77 14.30 6.31 -33.99
N TRP A 78 13.99 5.07 -34.33
CA TRP A 78 14.08 3.93 -33.41
C TRP A 78 15.51 3.46 -33.30
N ARG A 79 15.96 3.26 -32.05
CA ARG A 79 17.28 2.67 -31.74
C ARG A 79 17.09 1.23 -31.32
N VAL A 80 17.85 0.32 -31.94
CA VAL A 80 17.88 -1.09 -31.61
C VAL A 80 19.23 -1.40 -30.95
N LEU A 81 19.19 -1.95 -29.73
CA LEU A 81 20.37 -2.45 -29.01
C LEU A 81 20.31 -3.98 -28.99
N ALA A 82 21.32 -4.62 -29.56
CA ALA A 82 21.50 -6.07 -29.46
C ALA A 82 22.70 -6.36 -28.55
N LEU A 83 22.50 -7.21 -27.55
CA LEU A 83 23.55 -7.73 -26.68
C LEU A 83 23.57 -9.25 -26.84
N ALA A 84 24.75 -9.83 -27.05
CA ALA A 84 24.91 -11.26 -27.30
C ALA A 84 26.02 -11.84 -26.43
N HIS A 85 25.85 -13.10 -26.04
CA HIS A 85 26.91 -13.89 -25.45
C HIS A 85 26.98 -15.27 -26.11
N SER A 86 28.18 -15.84 -26.17
CA SER A 86 28.42 -17.19 -26.68
C SER A 86 28.46 -18.23 -25.56
N ARG A 87 28.39 -19.52 -25.90
CA ARG A 87 28.52 -20.62 -24.93
C ARG A 87 29.88 -20.66 -24.22
N SER A 88 30.92 -20.08 -24.82
CA SER A 88 32.25 -19.94 -24.20
C SER A 88 32.38 -18.70 -23.30
N GLY A 89 31.31 -17.89 -23.16
CA GLY A 89 31.28 -16.72 -22.29
C GLY A 89 31.75 -15.41 -22.94
N ALA A 90 32.12 -15.40 -24.23
CA ALA A 90 32.42 -14.16 -24.95
C ALA A 90 31.16 -13.31 -25.10
N GLN A 91 31.28 -12.00 -24.97
CA GLN A 91 30.18 -11.03 -25.01
C GLN A 91 30.41 -9.98 -26.09
N ALA A 92 29.33 -9.51 -26.73
CA ALA A 92 29.36 -8.44 -27.73
C ALA A 92 28.07 -7.61 -27.67
N GLY A 93 28.13 -6.39 -28.18
CA GLY A 93 26.98 -5.51 -28.31
C GLY A 93 27.04 -4.69 -29.60
N ALA A 94 25.87 -4.42 -30.18
CA ALA A 94 25.72 -3.59 -31.36
C ALA A 94 24.50 -2.68 -31.25
N VAL A 95 24.61 -1.50 -31.86
CA VAL A 95 23.50 -0.53 -31.93
C VAL A 95 23.25 -0.20 -33.40
N THR A 96 21.98 -0.23 -33.80
CA THR A 96 21.53 0.26 -35.10
C THR A 96 20.30 1.14 -34.92
N SER A 97 19.87 1.82 -35.99
CA SER A 97 18.66 2.62 -35.96
C SER A 97 17.96 2.65 -37.31
N PHE A 98 16.65 2.90 -37.28
CA PHE A 98 15.82 3.11 -38.47
C PHE A 98 14.77 4.19 -38.17
N ALA A 99 14.30 4.88 -39.21
CA ALA A 99 13.30 5.93 -39.08
C ALA A 99 11.89 5.41 -39.41
N GLY A 100 10.92 5.70 -38.55
CA GLY A 100 9.50 5.64 -38.88
C GLY A 100 9.03 7.03 -39.31
N THR A 101 8.50 7.18 -40.52
CA THR A 101 8.03 8.46 -41.03
C THR A 101 6.89 8.27 -42.03
N LEU A 102 6.10 9.33 -42.23
CA LEU A 102 5.04 9.41 -43.23
C LEU A 102 5.31 10.58 -44.19
N PRO A 103 4.82 10.52 -45.45
CA PRO A 103 4.94 11.64 -46.40
C PRO A 103 4.34 12.95 -45.86
N THR A 104 3.21 12.86 -45.17
CA THR A 104 2.57 13.98 -44.49
C THR A 104 1.83 13.45 -43.27
N TYR A 105 1.94 14.11 -42.12
CA TYR A 105 1.33 13.66 -40.88
C TYR A 105 1.01 14.83 -39.94
N VAL A 106 0.15 14.56 -38.96
CA VAL A 106 -0.24 15.50 -37.90
C VAL A 106 0.28 15.01 -36.54
N ASP A 107 0.80 15.91 -35.71
CA ASP A 107 1.33 15.60 -34.38
C ASP A 107 0.87 16.65 -33.36
N PRO A 108 -0.19 16.38 -32.59
CA PRO A 108 -0.66 17.27 -31.53
C PRO A 108 0.24 17.16 -30.30
N VAL A 109 0.77 18.29 -29.83
CA VAL A 109 1.55 18.35 -28.59
C VAL A 109 0.58 18.39 -27.41
N LEU A 110 0.36 17.23 -26.79
CA LEU A 110 -0.53 17.12 -25.64
C LEU A 110 0.23 17.33 -24.32
N PRO A 111 -0.37 18.00 -23.32
CA PRO A 111 0.16 18.04 -21.98
C PRO A 111 0.11 16.65 -21.34
N PRO A 112 0.98 16.37 -20.34
CA PRO A 112 0.89 15.13 -19.56
C PRO A 112 -0.40 15.08 -18.71
N PHE A 113 -0.90 16.23 -18.28
CA PHE A 113 -2.16 16.37 -17.56
C PHE A 113 -2.73 17.79 -17.74
N LEU A 114 -4.02 17.98 -17.44
CA LEU A 114 -4.62 19.28 -17.15
C LEU A 114 -5.30 19.22 -15.78
N ARG A 115 -5.77 20.36 -15.27
CA ARG A 115 -6.68 20.39 -14.11
C ARG A 115 -8.08 20.80 -14.52
N ALA A 116 -9.08 20.34 -13.79
CA ALA A 116 -10.47 20.75 -14.02
C ALA A 116 -10.59 22.29 -13.96
N GLY A 117 -11.12 22.88 -15.02
CA GLY A 117 -11.22 24.33 -15.24
C GLY A 117 -10.12 24.92 -16.15
N ASP A 118 -9.07 24.16 -16.47
CA ASP A 118 -7.98 24.65 -17.32
C ASP A 118 -8.43 24.87 -18.77
N THR A 119 -7.83 25.86 -19.42
CA THR A 119 -7.97 26.13 -20.85
C THR A 119 -6.58 26.21 -21.45
N VAL A 120 -6.24 25.30 -22.36
CA VAL A 120 -4.93 25.20 -22.99
C VAL A 120 -5.03 25.47 -24.49
N ARG A 121 -4.01 26.11 -25.07
CA ARG A 121 -3.84 26.22 -26.52
C ARG A 121 -2.82 25.18 -26.97
N LEU A 122 -3.32 24.08 -27.52
CA LEU A 122 -2.52 22.98 -28.02
C LEU A 122 -1.89 23.36 -29.37
N PRO A 123 -0.56 23.28 -29.51
CA PRO A 123 0.08 23.34 -30.80
C PRO A 123 -0.10 21.99 -31.51
N VAL A 124 -0.72 22.05 -32.70
CA VAL A 124 -0.91 20.90 -33.58
C VAL A 124 0.01 21.08 -34.77
N GLN A 125 1.10 20.31 -34.78
CA GLN A 125 2.08 20.38 -35.85
C GLN A 125 1.61 19.53 -37.03
N VAL A 126 1.73 20.07 -38.23
CA VAL A 126 1.52 19.34 -39.48
C VAL A 126 2.82 19.37 -40.25
N VAL A 127 3.36 18.19 -40.54
CA VAL A 127 4.67 18.02 -41.17
C VAL A 127 4.50 17.44 -42.56
N ASN A 128 5.22 18.01 -43.52
CA ASN A 128 5.28 17.55 -44.90
C ASN A 128 6.73 17.22 -45.26
N THR A 129 7.01 15.93 -45.48
CA THR A 129 8.34 15.44 -45.87
C THR A 129 8.52 15.35 -47.37
N THR A 130 7.48 15.67 -48.16
CA THR A 130 7.50 15.60 -49.63
C THR A 130 8.10 16.85 -50.28
N ASP A 131 8.42 16.72 -51.57
CA ASP A 131 8.98 17.81 -52.40
C ASP A 131 7.92 18.79 -52.92
N LYS A 132 6.65 18.62 -52.56
CA LYS A 132 5.55 19.47 -53.02
C LYS A 132 4.81 20.07 -51.85
N GLU A 133 4.25 21.25 -52.05
CA GLU A 133 3.34 21.87 -51.09
C GLU A 133 2.07 21.02 -50.91
N VAL A 134 1.61 20.88 -49.67
CA VAL A 134 0.40 20.15 -49.31
C VAL A 134 -0.62 21.11 -48.72
N VAL A 135 -1.85 21.05 -49.24
CA VAL A 135 -3.02 21.75 -48.68
C VAL A 135 -3.99 20.67 -48.21
N ALA A 136 -4.30 20.65 -46.91
CA ALA A 136 -5.13 19.62 -46.31
C ALA A 136 -6.06 20.20 -45.23
N ALA A 137 -7.21 19.56 -45.02
CA ALA A 137 -8.12 19.89 -43.93
C ALA A 137 -7.60 19.27 -42.63
N LEU A 138 -7.30 20.10 -41.63
CA LEU A 138 -7.00 19.69 -40.27
C LEU A 138 -8.29 19.73 -39.45
N LYS A 139 -8.63 18.62 -38.79
CA LYS A 139 -9.73 18.54 -37.83
C LYS A 139 -9.26 17.92 -36.53
N VAL A 140 -9.54 18.59 -35.41
CA VAL A 140 -9.22 18.18 -34.05
C VAL A 140 -10.51 18.13 -33.23
N ASP A 141 -10.79 16.97 -32.66
CA ASP A 141 -11.92 16.71 -31.77
C ASP A 141 -11.40 16.10 -30.46
N ALA A 142 -12.16 16.25 -29.36
CA ALA A 142 -11.82 15.64 -28.09
C ALA A 142 -13.05 15.04 -27.39
N ARG A 143 -12.87 13.90 -26.74
CA ARG A 143 -13.83 13.29 -25.80
C ARG A 143 -13.38 13.64 -24.38
N GLY A 144 -14.30 14.11 -23.54
CA GLY A 144 -14.00 14.52 -22.15
C GLY A 144 -13.55 15.98 -21.98
N ALA A 145 -13.37 16.72 -23.08
CA ALA A 145 -13.05 18.16 -23.08
C ALA A 145 -13.78 18.88 -24.21
N GLN A 146 -13.92 20.20 -24.10
CA GLN A 146 -14.45 21.04 -25.19
C GLN A 146 -13.31 21.52 -26.07
N VAL A 147 -13.53 21.54 -27.40
CA VAL A 147 -12.58 22.02 -28.40
C VAL A 147 -13.14 23.25 -29.10
N GLU A 148 -12.33 24.30 -29.21
CA GLU A 148 -12.61 25.52 -29.97
C GLU A 148 -11.56 25.67 -31.08
N ASP A 149 -11.98 26.18 -32.25
CA ASP A 149 -11.14 26.34 -33.46
C ASP A 149 -10.45 25.05 -33.96
N GLY A 150 -11.11 23.90 -33.75
CA GLY A 150 -10.58 22.57 -34.07
C GLY A 150 -10.55 22.21 -35.55
N ALA A 151 -11.24 22.94 -36.44
CA ALA A 151 -11.27 22.66 -37.87
C ALA A 151 -10.69 23.84 -38.69
N ARG A 152 -9.74 23.57 -39.58
CA ARG A 152 -9.20 24.56 -40.52
C ARG A 152 -8.47 23.91 -41.69
N THR A 153 -8.32 24.65 -42.80
CA THR A 153 -7.40 24.26 -43.87
C THR A 153 -5.99 24.73 -43.56
N VAL A 154 -5.02 23.81 -43.61
CA VAL A 154 -3.60 24.11 -43.43
C VAL A 154 -2.87 24.03 -44.77
N LYS A 155 -1.91 24.94 -44.95
CA LYS A 155 -1.03 25.00 -46.12
C LYS A 155 0.40 24.77 -45.64
N VAL A 156 1.00 23.65 -46.04
CA VAL A 156 2.31 23.22 -45.56
C VAL A 156 3.31 23.20 -46.73
N PRO A 157 4.40 23.99 -46.65
CA PRO A 157 5.38 24.02 -47.74
C PRO A 157 6.07 22.66 -47.93
N ALA A 158 6.67 22.46 -49.11
CA ALA A 158 7.51 21.30 -49.38
C ALA A 158 8.63 21.19 -48.34
N ARG A 159 8.89 19.99 -47.83
CA ARG A 159 9.91 19.70 -46.79
C ARG A 159 9.84 20.63 -45.58
N GLY A 160 8.63 21.00 -45.16
CA GLY A 160 8.40 21.95 -44.06
C GLY A 160 7.28 21.53 -43.13
N SER A 161 6.98 22.40 -42.18
CA SER A 161 5.90 22.20 -41.21
C SER A 161 5.09 23.46 -40.99
N ALA A 162 3.82 23.30 -40.62
CA ALA A 162 2.96 24.37 -40.13
C ALA A 162 2.46 24.01 -38.74
N VAL A 163 2.17 25.00 -37.90
CA VAL A 163 1.59 24.79 -36.56
C VAL A 163 0.24 25.49 -36.49
N ALA A 164 -0.79 24.74 -36.14
CA ALA A 164 -2.12 25.28 -35.85
C ALA A 164 -2.35 25.27 -34.34
N MET A 165 -2.81 26.38 -33.78
CA MET A 165 -3.21 26.44 -32.37
C MET A 165 -4.69 26.09 -32.23
N VAL A 166 -5.00 25.09 -31.41
CA VAL A 166 -6.36 24.64 -31.08
C VAL A 166 -6.60 24.83 -29.59
N THR A 167 -7.74 25.40 -29.20
CA THR A 167 -8.05 25.62 -27.79
C THR A 167 -8.83 24.43 -27.24
N VAL A 168 -8.37 23.90 -26.10
CA VAL A 168 -9.03 22.79 -25.38
C VAL A 168 -9.33 23.21 -23.96
N ARG A 169 -10.58 22.98 -23.53
CA ARG A 169 -11.09 23.33 -22.20
C ARG A 169 -11.51 22.09 -21.43
N ALA A 170 -10.84 21.85 -20.31
CA ALA A 170 -11.11 20.71 -19.43
C ALA A 170 -12.17 21.10 -18.39
N GLN A 171 -13.39 20.59 -18.52
CA GLN A 171 -14.49 20.97 -17.64
C GLN A 171 -14.57 20.16 -16.33
N GLY A 172 -14.11 18.91 -16.36
CA GLY A 172 -14.17 17.98 -15.23
C GLY A 172 -12.97 17.04 -15.21
N ALA A 173 -12.73 16.42 -14.06
CA ALA A 173 -11.65 15.45 -13.90
C ALA A 173 -11.97 14.13 -14.62
N GLY A 174 -10.96 13.47 -15.16
CA GLY A 174 -11.09 12.22 -15.92
C GLY A 174 -10.19 12.19 -17.15
N PRO A 175 -10.18 11.07 -17.90
CA PRO A 175 -9.38 10.95 -19.11
C PRO A 175 -9.97 11.80 -20.24
N VAL A 176 -9.08 12.38 -21.06
CA VAL A 176 -9.42 13.10 -22.28
C VAL A 176 -8.73 12.44 -23.46
N THR A 177 -9.51 12.07 -24.47
CA THR A 177 -9.03 11.51 -25.72
C THR A 177 -9.09 12.55 -26.81
N VAL A 178 -7.95 12.90 -27.40
CA VAL A 178 -7.85 13.86 -28.51
C VAL A 178 -7.61 13.09 -29.80
N ARG A 179 -8.42 13.39 -30.82
CA ARG A 179 -8.25 12.91 -32.19
C ARG A 179 -7.91 14.08 -33.11
N ALA A 180 -6.75 14.05 -33.75
CA ALA A 180 -6.39 14.98 -34.81
C ALA A 180 -6.33 14.24 -36.15
N SER A 181 -6.90 14.81 -37.20
CA SER A 181 -6.97 14.22 -38.55
C SER A 181 -6.57 15.23 -39.61
N LEU A 182 -5.88 14.75 -40.65
CA LEU A 182 -5.36 15.53 -41.76
C LEU A 182 -5.91 14.99 -43.08
N GLY A 183 -7.12 15.44 -43.47
CA GLY A 183 -7.87 14.86 -44.58
C GLY A 183 -7.94 13.34 -44.46
N ASP A 184 -7.65 12.66 -45.57
CA ASP A 184 -7.62 11.19 -45.63
C ASP A 184 -6.20 10.61 -45.47
N THR A 185 -5.22 11.44 -45.12
CA THR A 185 -3.79 11.06 -45.16
C THR A 185 -3.26 10.48 -43.85
N ASP A 186 -3.65 11.06 -42.72
CA ASP A 186 -3.18 10.67 -41.40
C ASP A 186 -4.21 11.07 -40.34
N ALA A 187 -4.34 10.25 -39.31
CA ALA A 187 -5.05 10.60 -38.09
C ALA A 187 -4.29 10.06 -36.88
N VAL A 188 -4.38 10.75 -35.75
CA VAL A 188 -3.74 10.37 -34.49
C VAL A 188 -4.72 10.51 -33.33
N VAL A 189 -4.74 9.49 -32.48
CA VAL A 189 -5.50 9.45 -31.23
C VAL A 189 -4.53 9.34 -30.06
N ARG A 190 -4.63 10.27 -29.11
CA ARG A 190 -3.75 10.36 -27.94
C ARG A 190 -4.56 10.81 -26.73
N ASP A 191 -4.20 10.27 -25.57
CA ASP A 191 -4.89 10.54 -24.31
C ASP A 191 -4.02 11.36 -23.34
N PHE A 192 -4.68 12.10 -22.46
CA PHE A 192 -4.09 12.68 -21.26
C PHE A 192 -5.14 12.78 -20.14
N ASP A 193 -4.69 12.97 -18.90
CA ASP A 193 -5.58 13.01 -17.74
C ASP A 193 -5.92 14.44 -17.31
N VAL A 194 -7.16 14.65 -16.86
CA VAL A 194 -7.57 15.85 -16.15
C VAL A 194 -7.69 15.56 -14.65
N TRP A 195 -6.87 16.23 -13.85
CA TRP A 195 -6.86 16.08 -12.40
C TRP A 195 -7.91 16.97 -11.73
N ALA A 196 -8.43 16.49 -10.60
CA ALA A 196 -9.24 17.30 -9.70
C ALA A 196 -8.39 18.39 -9.03
N THR A 197 -9.00 19.53 -8.71
CA THR A 197 -8.30 20.68 -8.12
C THR A 197 -8.46 20.77 -6.60
N GLY A 198 -9.36 19.99 -5.99
CA GLY A 198 -9.64 20.05 -4.55
C GLY A 198 -8.61 19.33 -3.67
N GLN A 199 -8.60 19.69 -2.39
CA GLN A 199 -7.87 19.01 -1.33
C GLN A 199 -8.51 17.64 -1.07
N PRO A 200 -7.78 16.52 -1.16
CA PRO A 200 -8.36 15.22 -0.87
C PRO A 200 -8.64 15.09 0.62
N VAL A 201 -9.89 14.82 0.96
CA VAL A 201 -10.32 14.42 2.30
C VAL A 201 -10.70 12.95 2.21
N VAL A 202 -10.03 12.12 3.00
CA VAL A 202 -10.26 10.67 3.02
C VAL A 202 -10.71 10.27 4.41
N GLN A 203 -11.81 9.53 4.47
CA GLN A 203 -12.23 8.84 5.67
C GLN A 203 -12.17 7.33 5.44
N THR A 204 -11.52 6.62 6.35
CA THR A 204 -11.32 5.17 6.24
C THR A 204 -11.94 4.45 7.43
N ARG A 205 -12.49 3.26 7.18
CA ARG A 205 -12.97 2.30 8.18
C ARG A 205 -12.48 0.90 7.81
N GLY A 206 -12.13 0.10 8.80
CA GLY A 206 -11.68 -1.28 8.60
C GLY A 206 -12.64 -2.29 9.21
N GLY A 207 -12.51 -3.55 8.83
CA GLY A 207 -13.28 -4.64 9.42
C GLY A 207 -12.88 -6.04 8.93
N SER A 208 -13.66 -7.05 9.31
CA SER A 208 -13.58 -8.40 8.74
C SER A 208 -14.87 -8.78 8.01
N LEU A 209 -14.75 -9.59 6.97
CA LEU A 209 -15.87 -10.11 6.15
C LEU A 209 -16.41 -11.45 6.68
N ALA A 210 -16.19 -11.73 7.97
CA ALA A 210 -16.76 -12.88 8.68
C ALA A 210 -18.30 -12.84 8.76
N ALA A 211 -18.88 -11.65 8.64
CA ALA A 211 -20.31 -11.38 8.59
C ALA A 211 -20.54 -10.04 7.84
N PRO A 212 -21.75 -9.77 7.33
CA PRO A 212 -22.09 -8.47 6.77
C PRO A 212 -21.84 -7.36 7.82
N ARG A 213 -21.15 -6.29 7.41
CA ARG A 213 -20.82 -5.14 8.28
C ARG A 213 -21.52 -3.89 7.79
N THR A 214 -22.15 -3.16 8.70
CA THR A 214 -22.65 -1.82 8.42
C THR A 214 -21.82 -0.81 9.20
N LEU A 215 -21.21 0.11 8.46
CA LEU A 215 -20.29 1.13 8.95
C LEU A 215 -20.88 2.52 8.69
N SER A 216 -20.51 3.50 9.50
CA SER A 216 -20.86 4.90 9.27
C SER A 216 -19.66 5.66 8.73
N LEU A 217 -19.83 6.24 7.53
CA LEU A 217 -18.90 7.19 6.93
C LEU A 217 -19.62 8.52 6.73
N VAL A 218 -18.88 9.61 6.96
CA VAL A 218 -19.32 11.00 6.84
C VAL A 218 -18.52 11.63 5.70
N GLY A 219 -19.17 11.85 4.55
CA GLY A 219 -18.56 12.62 3.47
C GLY A 219 -18.57 14.12 3.79
N PRO A 220 -17.56 14.87 3.34
CA PRO A 220 -17.48 16.30 3.60
C PRO A 220 -18.64 17.06 2.94
N ALA A 221 -19.23 18.01 3.66
CA ALA A 221 -20.38 18.79 3.18
C ALA A 221 -20.02 19.73 2.01
N ASP A 222 -18.75 20.13 1.92
CA ASP A 222 -18.18 20.98 0.86
C ASP A 222 -17.44 20.17 -0.22
N ALA A 223 -17.78 18.89 -0.39
CA ALA A 223 -17.26 18.08 -1.50
C ALA A 223 -17.58 18.72 -2.86
N GLN A 224 -16.60 18.74 -3.76
CA GLN A 224 -16.82 19.12 -5.15
C GLN A 224 -17.69 18.07 -5.84
N PRO A 225 -18.76 18.45 -6.57
CA PRO A 225 -19.65 17.51 -7.21
C PRO A 225 -18.93 16.52 -8.13
N GLY A 226 -19.15 15.22 -7.91
CA GLY A 226 -18.58 14.15 -8.73
C GLY A 226 -17.13 13.79 -8.39
N SER A 227 -16.53 14.43 -7.37
CA SER A 227 -15.20 14.09 -6.86
C SER A 227 -15.21 12.90 -5.91
N GLU A 228 -16.39 12.53 -5.41
CA GLU A 228 -16.54 11.48 -4.40
C GLU A 228 -16.24 10.10 -5.00
N ARG A 229 -15.29 9.40 -4.38
CA ARG A 229 -14.86 8.06 -4.76
C ARG A 229 -14.85 7.17 -3.54
N VAL A 230 -15.35 5.95 -3.70
CA VAL A 230 -15.24 4.92 -2.68
C VAL A 230 -14.28 3.85 -3.16
N ARG A 231 -13.43 3.38 -2.25
CA ARG A 231 -12.48 2.30 -2.46
C ARG A 231 -12.62 1.28 -1.35
N LEU A 232 -12.99 0.06 -1.70
CA LEU A 232 -13.00 -1.09 -0.80
C LEU A 232 -11.81 -1.98 -1.15
N GLN A 233 -10.87 -2.11 -0.22
CA GLN A 233 -9.76 -3.04 -0.31
C GLN A 233 -10.04 -4.26 0.54
N VAL A 234 -9.86 -5.46 0.00
CA VAL A 234 -10.01 -6.73 0.73
C VAL A 234 -8.66 -7.41 0.80
N TYR A 235 -8.27 -7.82 2.00
CA TYR A 235 -6.96 -8.40 2.29
C TYR A 235 -7.09 -9.89 2.64
N PRO A 236 -6.16 -10.74 2.17
CA PRO A 236 -6.01 -12.09 2.66
C PRO A 236 -5.51 -12.03 4.11
N GLY A 237 -6.41 -12.09 5.10
CA GLY A 237 -6.13 -11.76 6.49
C GLY A 237 -4.99 -12.59 7.09
N ALA A 238 -5.14 -13.91 7.22
CA ALA A 238 -4.08 -14.75 7.80
C ALA A 238 -2.84 -14.89 6.91
N LEU A 239 -3.04 -15.17 5.62
CA LEU A 239 -1.92 -15.42 4.70
C LEU A 239 -1.10 -14.16 4.48
N GLY A 240 -1.76 -13.01 4.31
CA GLY A 240 -1.11 -11.71 4.21
C GLY A 240 -0.34 -11.36 5.47
N VAL A 241 -0.91 -11.62 6.65
CA VAL A 241 -0.21 -11.42 7.93
C VAL A 241 1.01 -12.34 8.05
N VAL A 242 0.89 -13.65 7.78
CA VAL A 242 2.02 -14.58 7.85
C VAL A 242 3.14 -14.18 6.87
N ARG A 243 2.79 -13.83 5.63
CA ARG A 243 3.75 -13.34 4.62
C ARG A 243 4.42 -12.04 5.05
N ALA A 244 3.65 -11.08 5.56
CA ALA A 244 4.16 -9.80 6.03
C ALA A 244 5.09 -9.97 7.25
N GLU A 245 4.73 -10.86 8.18
CA GLU A 245 5.56 -11.21 9.33
C GLU A 245 6.88 -11.86 8.88
N LEU A 246 6.83 -12.84 7.97
CA LEU A 246 8.04 -13.48 7.44
C LEU A 246 8.96 -12.49 6.72
N ALA A 247 8.40 -11.53 5.99
CA ALA A 247 9.17 -10.50 5.29
C ALA A 247 9.78 -9.43 6.23
N ALA A 248 9.15 -9.18 7.38
CA ALA A 248 9.49 -8.08 8.28
C ALA A 248 10.31 -8.49 9.50
N VAL A 249 10.14 -9.72 10.00
CA VAL A 249 10.60 -10.13 11.33
C VAL A 249 12.11 -9.94 11.55
N GLU A 250 12.94 -10.13 10.52
CA GLU A 250 14.40 -9.96 10.63
C GLU A 250 14.84 -8.50 10.77
N ARG A 251 14.01 -7.56 10.31
CA ARG A 251 14.31 -6.11 10.27
C ARG A 251 13.90 -5.40 11.56
N ARG A 252 13.23 -6.09 12.49
CA ARG A 252 12.78 -5.53 13.76
C ARG A 252 13.96 -5.30 14.71
N PRO A 253 13.86 -4.32 15.63
CA PRO A 253 14.88 -4.11 16.67
C PRO A 253 15.17 -5.41 17.43
N ALA A 254 16.46 -5.67 17.68
CA ALA A 254 16.89 -6.89 18.36
C ALA A 254 16.60 -6.79 19.86
N ASP A 255 15.54 -7.47 20.31
CA ASP A 255 15.26 -7.75 21.72
C ASP A 255 14.89 -9.23 21.92
N VAL A 256 14.93 -9.69 23.17
CA VAL A 256 14.71 -11.10 23.51
C VAL A 256 13.32 -11.60 23.08
N ALA A 257 12.29 -10.76 23.15
CA ALA A 257 10.94 -11.14 22.78
C ALA A 257 10.77 -11.22 21.26
N ALA A 258 11.37 -10.28 20.52
CA ALA A 258 11.41 -10.27 19.07
C ALA A 258 12.21 -11.46 18.51
N ASP A 259 13.35 -11.79 19.11
CA ASP A 259 14.17 -12.94 18.71
C ASP A 259 13.48 -14.27 19.03
N ALA A 260 12.80 -14.36 20.18
CA ALA A 260 11.96 -15.51 20.53
C ALA A 260 10.85 -15.74 19.51
N TYR A 261 10.16 -14.66 19.15
CA TYR A 261 9.09 -14.67 18.18
C TYR A 261 9.58 -15.04 16.78
N ALA A 262 10.72 -14.49 16.33
CA ALA A 262 11.34 -14.84 15.06
C ALA A 262 11.64 -16.34 14.96
N LEU A 263 12.21 -16.91 16.02
CA LEU A 263 12.51 -18.34 16.07
C LEU A 263 11.24 -19.20 16.05
N LEU A 264 10.21 -18.78 16.80
CA LEU A 264 8.91 -19.46 16.81
C LEU A 264 8.24 -19.43 15.43
N LEU A 265 8.21 -18.26 14.79
CA LEU A 265 7.64 -18.06 13.46
C LEU A 265 8.35 -18.95 12.43
N ALA A 266 9.68 -19.02 12.43
CA ALA A 266 10.44 -19.90 11.53
C ALA A 266 10.07 -21.38 11.71
N GLY A 267 9.82 -21.83 12.94
CA GLY A 267 9.46 -23.22 13.22
C GLY A 267 8.03 -23.57 12.83
N GLN A 268 7.10 -22.61 12.94
CA GLN A 268 5.68 -22.84 12.66
C GLN A 268 5.28 -22.53 11.22
N ALA A 269 5.97 -21.59 10.55
CA ALA A 269 5.65 -21.13 9.19
C ALA A 269 5.44 -22.25 8.15
N PRO A 270 6.22 -23.37 8.13
CA PRO A 270 5.98 -24.44 7.17
C PRO A 270 4.55 -25.02 7.22
N GLU A 271 4.05 -25.28 8.42
CA GLU A 271 2.70 -25.84 8.60
C GLU A 271 1.62 -24.77 8.41
N LEU A 272 1.89 -23.53 8.82
CA LEU A 272 0.97 -22.40 8.62
C LEU A 272 0.75 -22.09 7.14
N LEU A 273 1.83 -22.01 6.35
CA LEU A 273 1.75 -21.74 4.91
C LEU A 273 1.03 -22.89 4.19
N LYS A 274 1.34 -24.14 4.52
CA LYS A 274 0.63 -25.31 3.96
C LYS A 274 -0.87 -25.28 4.28
N ALA A 275 -1.23 -25.00 5.53
CA ALA A 275 -2.63 -24.91 5.96
C ALA A 275 -3.40 -23.79 5.23
N LEU A 276 -2.69 -22.73 4.84
CA LEU A 276 -3.23 -21.59 4.07
C LEU A 276 -3.10 -21.78 2.54
N GLY A 277 -2.67 -22.95 2.08
CA GLY A 277 -2.61 -23.30 0.65
C GLY A 277 -1.40 -22.73 -0.11
N GLU A 278 -0.30 -22.45 0.58
CA GLU A 278 0.97 -21.97 0.04
C GLU A 278 2.12 -22.96 0.28
N THR A 279 3.08 -23.01 -0.66
CA THR A 279 4.30 -23.81 -0.52
C THR A 279 5.36 -23.04 0.25
N PRO A 280 5.89 -23.56 1.37
CA PRO A 280 6.93 -22.87 2.15
C PRO A 280 8.25 -22.78 1.37
N ASP A 281 8.91 -21.63 1.44
CA ASP A 281 10.30 -21.48 1.01
C ASP A 281 11.24 -22.07 2.08
N ALA A 282 11.72 -23.28 1.83
CA ALA A 282 12.58 -24.01 2.76
C ALA A 282 13.93 -23.32 2.99
N GLU A 283 14.47 -22.60 2.02
CA GLU A 283 15.76 -21.93 2.14
C GLU A 283 15.65 -20.65 2.96
N ALA A 284 14.65 -19.81 2.67
CA ALA A 284 14.36 -18.61 3.46
C ALA A 284 14.05 -18.94 4.93
N LEU A 285 13.23 -19.96 5.18
CA LEU A 285 12.90 -20.38 6.55
C LEU A 285 14.10 -20.96 7.30
N LYS A 286 14.98 -21.67 6.60
CA LYS A 286 16.24 -22.15 7.18
C LYS A 286 17.17 -20.99 7.54
N ALA A 287 17.30 -19.99 6.67
CA ALA A 287 18.08 -18.79 6.95
C ALA A 287 17.56 -18.04 8.18
N LEU A 288 16.25 -17.80 8.25
CA LEU A 288 15.59 -17.16 9.39
C LEU A 288 15.82 -17.93 10.69
N SER A 289 15.65 -19.27 10.67
CA SER A 289 15.90 -20.13 11.84
C SER A 289 17.35 -20.04 12.34
N LEU A 290 18.33 -19.97 11.43
CA LEU A 290 19.74 -19.82 11.80
C LEU A 290 20.03 -18.48 12.45
N VAL A 291 19.55 -17.37 11.87
CA VAL A 291 19.78 -16.02 12.42
C VAL A 291 19.08 -15.87 13.77
N ALA A 292 17.79 -16.21 13.85
CA ALA A 292 17.04 -16.15 15.11
C ALA A 292 17.64 -17.07 16.17
N GLY A 293 18.03 -18.29 15.80
CA GLY A 293 18.66 -19.25 16.70
C GLY A 293 19.97 -18.75 17.30
N GLN A 294 20.83 -18.09 16.50
CA GLN A 294 22.07 -17.48 16.99
C GLN A 294 21.82 -16.39 18.04
N ARG A 295 20.77 -15.57 17.86
CA ARG A 295 20.42 -14.50 18.79
C ARG A 295 19.81 -15.07 20.08
N VAL A 296 18.90 -16.02 19.97
CA VAL A 296 18.29 -16.74 21.10
C VAL A 296 19.34 -17.45 21.97
N LEU A 297 20.36 -18.08 21.37
CA LEU A 297 21.42 -18.75 22.11
C LEU A 297 22.23 -17.82 23.03
N ARG A 298 22.36 -16.52 22.68
CA ARG A 298 23.03 -15.54 23.53
C ARG A 298 22.22 -15.25 24.79
N ALA A 299 20.92 -15.00 24.63
CA ALA A 299 19.99 -14.74 25.73
C ALA A 299 19.77 -15.98 26.62
N ALA A 300 19.91 -17.18 26.06
CA ALA A 300 19.64 -18.43 26.77
C ALA A 300 20.79 -18.94 27.67
N ARG A 301 21.94 -18.25 27.78
CA ARG A 301 23.08 -18.73 28.58
C ARG A 301 22.76 -18.82 30.08
N ALA A 302 22.16 -17.77 30.65
CA ALA A 302 21.72 -17.71 32.03
C ALA A 302 20.38 -16.93 32.12
N PRO A 303 19.29 -17.51 31.59
CA PRO A 303 18.04 -16.78 31.45
C PRO A 303 17.34 -16.67 32.81
N SER A 304 16.67 -15.55 33.05
CA SER A 304 15.63 -15.47 34.08
C SER A 304 14.43 -16.37 33.69
N VAL A 305 13.51 -16.61 34.63
CA VAL A 305 12.34 -17.45 34.37
C VAL A 305 11.48 -16.85 33.24
N ASP A 306 11.29 -15.53 33.22
CA ASP A 306 10.53 -14.83 32.16
C ASP A 306 11.22 -14.89 30.79
N VAL A 307 12.55 -14.84 30.74
CA VAL A 307 13.28 -15.04 29.48
C VAL A 307 13.14 -16.50 29.03
N ALA A 308 13.23 -17.46 29.95
CA ALA A 308 13.08 -18.87 29.62
C ALA A 308 11.67 -19.20 29.07
N THR A 309 10.60 -18.60 29.61
CA THR A 309 9.23 -18.80 29.09
C THR A 309 9.02 -18.25 27.68
N ARG A 310 9.78 -17.22 27.29
CA ARG A 310 9.74 -16.67 25.91
C ARG A 310 10.49 -17.56 24.93
N LEU A 311 11.69 -18.00 25.31
CA LEU A 311 12.61 -18.70 24.40
C LEU A 311 12.26 -20.18 24.17
N ALA A 312 11.65 -20.84 25.16
CA ALA A 312 11.44 -22.28 25.16
C ALA A 312 10.58 -22.77 23.98
N GLU A 313 9.44 -22.13 23.73
CA GLU A 313 8.52 -22.53 22.65
C GLU A 313 9.16 -22.36 21.28
N GLY A 314 9.86 -21.23 21.06
CA GLY A 314 10.59 -20.99 19.83
C GLY A 314 11.63 -22.07 19.57
N ALA A 315 12.38 -22.49 20.60
CA ALA A 315 13.38 -23.55 20.46
C ALA A 315 12.74 -24.94 20.22
N LEU A 316 11.61 -25.25 20.86
CA LEU A 316 10.87 -26.50 20.68
C LEU A 316 10.18 -26.62 19.32
N ALA A 317 9.94 -25.50 18.63
CA ALA A 317 9.36 -25.48 17.28
C ALA A 317 10.32 -26.03 16.19
N HIS A 318 11.55 -26.42 16.54
CA HIS A 318 12.54 -27.00 15.61
C HIS A 318 13.01 -28.39 16.08
N PRO A 319 12.13 -29.41 16.16
CA PRO A 319 12.47 -30.74 16.67
C PRO A 319 13.59 -31.44 15.89
N GLN A 320 13.75 -31.12 14.61
CA GLN A 320 14.80 -31.60 13.71
C GLN A 320 16.19 -30.99 13.99
N ASN A 321 16.26 -29.88 14.73
CA ASN A 321 17.52 -29.25 15.12
C ASN A 321 17.90 -29.71 16.54
N PRO A 322 18.91 -30.59 16.70
CA PRO A 322 19.26 -31.17 18.00
C PRO A 322 19.74 -30.14 19.02
N VAL A 323 20.29 -29.00 18.58
CA VAL A 323 20.73 -27.92 19.48
C VAL A 323 19.52 -27.19 20.05
N LEU A 324 18.57 -26.79 19.20
CA LEU A 324 17.37 -26.08 19.61
C LEU A 324 16.41 -26.98 20.40
N ALA A 325 16.24 -28.24 20.00
CA ALA A 325 15.42 -29.19 20.76
C ALA A 325 15.93 -29.40 22.19
N ARG A 326 17.25 -29.61 22.37
CA ARG A 326 17.87 -29.72 23.71
C ARG A 326 17.79 -28.42 24.50
N LEU A 327 17.95 -27.28 23.81
CA LEU A 327 17.80 -25.97 24.42
C LEU A 327 16.39 -25.78 24.98
N GLY A 328 15.36 -26.08 24.18
CA GLY A 328 13.95 -25.99 24.58
C GLY A 328 13.66 -26.83 25.82
N GLU A 329 14.04 -28.10 25.83
CA GLU A 329 13.87 -29.00 26.98
C GLU A 329 14.57 -28.49 28.25
N ARG A 330 15.79 -27.95 28.12
CA ARG A 330 16.53 -27.36 29.24
C ARG A 330 15.80 -26.13 29.80
N LEU A 331 15.34 -25.23 28.94
CA LEU A 331 14.61 -24.02 29.34
C LEU A 331 13.29 -24.38 30.03
N VAL A 332 12.54 -25.35 29.49
CA VAL A 332 11.33 -25.85 30.14
C VAL A 332 11.63 -26.50 31.49
N GLY A 333 12.72 -27.26 31.59
CA GLY A 333 13.19 -27.82 32.86
C GLY A 333 13.49 -26.75 33.90
N GLN A 334 14.08 -25.62 33.50
CA GLN A 334 14.33 -24.48 34.37
C GLN A 334 13.03 -23.80 34.83
N VAL A 335 12.08 -23.57 33.91
CA VAL A 335 10.76 -23.00 34.23
C VAL A 335 9.98 -23.92 35.18
N ALA A 336 10.01 -25.23 34.97
CA ALA A 336 9.35 -26.19 35.84
C ALA A 336 9.92 -26.17 37.27
N LYS A 337 11.25 -26.02 37.42
CA LYS A 337 11.91 -25.89 38.73
C LYS A 337 11.58 -24.59 39.45
N ALA A 338 11.09 -23.57 38.73
CA ALA A 338 10.67 -22.31 39.31
C ALA A 338 9.27 -22.40 39.97
N GLN A 339 8.57 -23.54 39.91
CA GLN A 339 7.31 -23.70 40.63
C GLN A 339 7.55 -23.78 42.13
N ARG A 340 6.88 -22.91 42.89
CA ARG A 340 6.89 -22.89 44.35
C ARG A 340 5.97 -23.99 44.91
N PRO A 341 6.15 -24.37 46.20
CA PRO A 341 5.29 -25.37 46.84
C PRO A 341 3.80 -25.02 46.87
N ASP A 342 3.46 -23.73 46.83
CA ASP A 342 2.08 -23.24 46.77
C ASP A 342 1.45 -23.33 45.36
N GLY A 343 2.21 -23.78 44.36
CA GLY A 343 1.80 -23.94 42.97
C GLY A 343 2.06 -22.72 42.08
N THR A 344 2.46 -21.58 42.65
CA THR A 344 2.78 -20.36 41.91
C THR A 344 4.14 -20.46 41.25
N CYS A 345 4.37 -19.74 40.16
CA CYS A 345 5.71 -19.66 39.55
C CYS A 345 6.54 -18.57 40.26
N GLN A 346 7.85 -18.78 40.39
CA GLN A 346 8.75 -17.85 41.08
C GLN A 346 8.71 -16.46 40.45
N GLY A 347 8.55 -15.43 41.30
CA GLY A 347 8.66 -14.02 40.96
C GLY A 347 9.69 -13.26 41.79
N GLY A 348 10.07 -12.07 41.32
CA GLY A 348 10.93 -11.12 42.04
C GLY A 348 10.20 -10.36 43.15
N GLU A 349 10.83 -9.34 43.73
CA GLU A 349 10.23 -8.49 44.76
C GLU A 349 9.21 -7.49 44.17
N GLY A 350 8.21 -7.09 44.97
CA GLY A 350 7.22 -6.07 44.58
C GLY A 350 6.10 -6.55 43.64
N TRP A 351 5.83 -7.86 43.58
CA TRP A 351 4.81 -8.42 42.68
C TRP A 351 3.39 -8.21 43.20
N THR A 352 2.49 -7.77 42.32
CA THR A 352 1.04 -7.79 42.58
C THR A 352 0.50 -9.22 42.40
N LEU A 353 -0.65 -9.52 43.02
CA LEU A 353 -1.31 -10.81 42.84
C LEU A 353 -1.62 -11.11 41.37
N GLN A 354 -2.13 -10.12 40.60
CA GLN A 354 -2.41 -10.32 39.17
C GLN A 354 -1.15 -10.70 38.39
N ARG A 355 -0.02 -10.02 38.63
CA ARG A 355 1.26 -10.34 38.00
C ARG A 355 1.70 -11.78 38.29
N LEU A 356 1.54 -12.22 39.55
CA LEU A 356 1.87 -13.58 39.97
C LEU A 356 1.01 -14.63 39.25
N LEU A 357 -0.28 -14.36 39.09
CA LEU A 357 -1.20 -15.25 38.38
C LEU A 357 -0.86 -15.32 36.88
N VAL A 358 -0.60 -14.17 36.23
CA VAL A 358 -0.15 -14.08 34.83
C VAL A 358 1.14 -14.87 34.61
N ALA A 359 2.15 -14.66 35.46
CA ALA A 359 3.41 -15.40 35.37
C ALA A 359 3.24 -16.90 35.59
N THR A 360 2.35 -17.30 36.50
CA THR A 360 2.03 -18.72 36.74
C THR A 360 1.38 -19.36 35.51
N ALA A 361 0.50 -18.64 34.82
CA ALA A 361 -0.11 -19.09 33.56
C ALA A 361 0.93 -19.20 32.43
N ASP A 362 1.83 -18.21 32.28
CA ASP A 362 2.93 -18.25 31.31
C ASP A 362 3.87 -19.45 31.53
N CYS A 363 4.22 -19.73 32.79
CA CYS A 363 5.01 -20.91 33.15
C CYS A 363 4.27 -22.20 32.82
N ALA A 364 2.97 -22.30 33.17
CA ALA A 364 2.17 -23.48 32.90
C ALA A 364 2.11 -23.79 31.39
N ARG A 365 1.84 -22.77 30.56
CA ARG A 365 1.90 -22.84 29.10
C ARG A 365 3.24 -23.36 28.60
N THR A 366 4.32 -22.74 29.08
CA THR A 366 5.68 -23.11 28.67
C THR A 366 5.99 -24.58 29.00
N VAL A 367 5.61 -25.05 30.19
CA VAL A 367 5.87 -26.44 30.59
C VAL A 367 5.04 -27.43 29.76
N ARG A 368 3.82 -27.06 29.34
CA ARG A 368 3.00 -27.89 28.45
C ARG A 368 3.53 -27.95 27.01
N ALA A 369 4.40 -27.03 26.59
CA ALA A 369 5.00 -27.08 25.26
C ALA A 369 5.97 -28.26 25.08
N ALA A 370 6.61 -28.75 26.16
CA ALA A 370 7.56 -29.87 26.13
C ALA A 370 6.91 -31.22 26.49
N THR A 371 5.94 -31.67 25.69
CA THR A 371 5.23 -32.95 25.89
C THR A 371 5.69 -34.07 24.95
N GLY A 372 6.81 -33.86 24.25
CA GLY A 372 7.37 -34.84 23.30
C GLY A 372 7.90 -36.12 23.95
N THR A 373 8.21 -36.10 25.25
CA THR A 373 8.73 -37.25 26.02
C THR A 373 7.77 -37.67 27.15
N PRO A 374 7.81 -38.93 27.61
CA PRO A 374 7.04 -39.38 28.78
C PRO A 374 7.30 -38.54 30.03
N GLU A 375 8.57 -38.18 30.29
CA GLU A 375 8.97 -37.35 31.42
C GLU A 375 8.45 -35.92 31.27
N GLY A 376 8.46 -35.37 30.06
CA GLY A 376 7.88 -34.07 29.74
C GLY A 376 6.37 -34.04 30.00
N LYS A 377 5.64 -35.09 29.56
CA LYS A 377 4.19 -35.25 29.84
C LYS A 377 3.90 -35.30 31.33
N GLN A 378 4.64 -36.11 32.10
CA GLN A 378 4.45 -36.19 33.55
C GLN A 378 4.73 -34.85 34.24
N ARG A 379 5.81 -34.15 33.85
CA ARG A 379 6.16 -32.83 34.36
C ARG A 379 5.06 -31.80 34.08
N ALA A 380 4.53 -31.79 32.86
CA ALA A 380 3.44 -30.89 32.46
C ALA A 380 2.15 -31.16 33.22
N LEU A 381 1.77 -32.43 33.43
CA LEU A 381 0.60 -32.82 34.22
C LEU A 381 0.75 -32.35 35.68
N ALA A 382 1.88 -32.64 36.31
CA ALA A 382 2.15 -32.25 37.69
C ALA A 382 2.17 -30.73 37.89
N PHE A 383 2.81 -29.99 36.97
CA PHE A 383 2.85 -28.54 37.02
C PHE A 383 1.44 -27.95 36.87
N THR A 384 0.70 -28.40 35.85
CA THR A 384 -0.64 -27.91 35.53
C THR A 384 -1.63 -28.15 36.67
N ALA A 385 -1.59 -29.32 37.32
CA ALA A 385 -2.46 -29.63 38.45
C ALA A 385 -2.27 -28.64 39.62
N ARG A 386 -1.02 -28.28 39.93
CA ARG A 386 -0.72 -27.31 41.00
C ARG A 386 -1.12 -25.89 40.60
N SER A 387 -0.86 -25.48 39.37
CA SER A 387 -1.26 -24.16 38.86
C SER A 387 -2.79 -24.02 38.82
N ALA A 388 -3.52 -25.07 38.44
CA ALA A 388 -4.99 -25.06 38.48
C ALA A 388 -5.52 -24.80 39.89
N GLY A 389 -4.94 -25.42 40.92
CA GLY A 389 -5.30 -25.16 42.31
C GLY A 389 -5.03 -23.72 42.77
N VAL A 390 -4.01 -23.05 42.22
CA VAL A 390 -3.77 -21.61 42.45
C VAL A 390 -4.88 -20.78 41.82
N PHE A 391 -5.22 -21.05 40.54
CA PHE A 391 -6.24 -20.29 39.82
C PHE A 391 -7.62 -20.45 40.45
N GLU A 392 -7.95 -21.64 40.95
CA GLU A 392 -9.19 -21.88 41.70
C GLU A 392 -9.22 -21.10 43.02
N ARG A 393 -8.12 -21.16 43.81
CA ARG A 393 -8.01 -20.45 45.10
C ARG A 393 -8.15 -18.94 44.96
N TYR A 394 -7.53 -18.37 43.92
CA TYR A 394 -7.48 -16.91 43.71
C TYR A 394 -8.52 -16.40 42.72
N LEU A 395 -9.44 -17.26 42.25
CA LEU A 395 -10.48 -16.89 41.29
C LEU A 395 -11.30 -15.67 41.76
N PRO A 396 -11.71 -15.53 43.03
CA PRO A 396 -12.44 -14.33 43.49
C PRO A 396 -11.62 -13.02 43.44
N GLN A 397 -10.29 -13.11 43.40
CA GLN A 397 -9.37 -11.96 43.39
C GLN A 397 -8.86 -11.60 42.00
N VAL A 398 -9.28 -12.29 40.94
CA VAL A 398 -9.07 -11.87 39.55
C VAL A 398 -10.02 -10.71 39.26
N LYS A 399 -9.48 -9.49 39.15
CA LYS A 399 -10.26 -8.23 39.10
C LYS A 399 -10.38 -7.64 37.71
N ASP A 400 -9.48 -8.00 36.80
CA ASP A 400 -9.40 -7.42 35.47
C ASP A 400 -9.54 -8.47 34.36
N GLY A 401 -10.04 -8.01 33.21
CA GLY A 401 -10.28 -8.87 32.06
C GLY A 401 -9.00 -9.40 31.42
N TYR A 402 -7.89 -8.65 31.47
CA TYR A 402 -6.60 -9.10 30.92
C TYR A 402 -6.07 -10.33 31.65
N THR A 403 -6.00 -10.27 32.98
CA THR A 403 -5.57 -11.39 33.80
C THR A 403 -6.51 -12.58 33.62
N ALA A 404 -7.83 -12.35 33.58
CA ALA A 404 -8.78 -13.42 33.28
C ALA A 404 -8.55 -14.09 31.92
N ALA A 405 -8.25 -13.29 30.87
CA ALA A 405 -7.95 -13.79 29.53
C ALA A 405 -6.67 -14.62 29.51
N VAL A 406 -5.60 -14.16 30.18
CA VAL A 406 -4.34 -14.91 30.28
C VAL A 406 -4.53 -16.24 31.02
N LEU A 407 -5.22 -16.24 32.15
CA LEU A 407 -5.46 -17.47 32.93
C LEU A 407 -6.27 -18.48 32.12
N LEU A 408 -7.25 -18.02 31.35
CA LEU A 408 -8.08 -18.89 30.53
C LEU A 408 -7.32 -19.44 29.31
N ALA A 409 -6.58 -18.60 28.60
CA ALA A 409 -5.84 -19.00 27.41
C ALA A 409 -4.58 -19.84 27.73
N GLU A 410 -3.87 -19.51 28.82
CA GLU A 410 -2.54 -20.06 29.10
C GLU A 410 -2.49 -20.90 30.39
N GLY A 411 -3.45 -20.76 31.30
CA GLY A 411 -3.46 -21.48 32.57
C GLY A 411 -3.92 -22.94 32.48
N ALA A 412 -4.50 -23.37 31.34
CA ALA A 412 -5.17 -24.66 31.19
C ALA A 412 -6.22 -24.95 32.27
N VAL A 413 -6.95 -23.90 32.66
CA VAL A 413 -8.11 -23.98 33.53
C VAL A 413 -9.28 -24.66 32.80
N SER A 414 -10.08 -25.42 33.54
CA SER A 414 -11.24 -26.16 33.00
C SER A 414 -12.43 -26.10 33.95
N GLY A 415 -13.61 -26.52 33.49
CA GLY A 415 -14.83 -26.58 34.30
C GLY A 415 -15.30 -25.21 34.77
N SER A 416 -15.82 -25.15 36.00
CA SER A 416 -16.43 -23.93 36.59
C SER A 416 -15.47 -22.74 36.65
N VAL A 417 -14.17 -22.97 36.88
CA VAL A 417 -13.13 -21.92 36.87
C VAL A 417 -13.01 -21.30 35.48
N ALA A 418 -12.98 -22.12 34.43
CA ALA A 418 -12.90 -21.63 33.05
C ALA A 418 -14.15 -20.83 32.67
N ASP A 419 -15.34 -21.29 33.07
CA ASP A 419 -16.61 -20.60 32.77
C ASP A 419 -16.71 -19.25 33.48
N ALA A 420 -16.24 -19.16 34.74
CA ALA A 420 -16.17 -17.91 35.48
C ALA A 420 -15.18 -16.92 34.84
N LEU A 421 -13.99 -17.38 34.46
CA LEU A 421 -13.00 -16.54 33.77
C LEU A 421 -13.53 -16.08 32.41
N ARG A 422 -14.14 -16.98 31.62
CA ARG A 422 -14.74 -16.66 30.31
C ARG A 422 -15.79 -15.55 30.44
N THR A 423 -16.63 -15.63 31.46
CA THR A 423 -17.64 -14.61 31.73
C THR A 423 -17.00 -13.26 32.03
N ARG A 424 -15.96 -13.22 32.87
CA ARG A 424 -15.22 -11.98 33.16
C ARG A 424 -14.54 -11.37 31.95
N VAL A 425 -13.97 -12.20 31.05
CA VAL A 425 -13.38 -11.69 29.80
C VAL A 425 -14.46 -11.03 28.96
N ARG A 426 -15.62 -11.67 28.78
CA ARG A 426 -16.74 -11.09 28.00
C ARG A 426 -17.24 -9.77 28.58
N ASP A 427 -17.45 -9.73 29.91
CA ASP A 427 -17.97 -8.54 30.58
C ASP A 427 -16.99 -7.35 30.53
N ALA A 428 -15.69 -7.64 30.36
CA ALA A 428 -14.64 -6.62 30.24
C ALA A 428 -14.49 -6.07 28.81
N LEU A 429 -15.05 -6.71 27.79
CA LEU A 429 -14.93 -6.25 26.40
C LEU A 429 -15.64 -4.90 26.19
N LYS A 430 -15.06 -4.05 25.34
CA LYS A 430 -15.65 -2.78 24.90
C LYS A 430 -15.88 -2.80 23.39
N GLN A 431 -17.02 -2.25 23.00
CA GLN A 431 -17.37 -2.02 21.59
C GLN A 431 -16.83 -0.66 21.14
N GLY A 432 -16.10 -0.66 20.03
CA GLY A 432 -15.55 0.53 19.38
C GLY A 432 -16.58 1.24 18.51
N ALA A 433 -16.36 2.53 18.27
CA ALA A 433 -17.23 3.34 17.39
C ALA A 433 -17.19 2.91 15.92
N ASP A 434 -16.18 2.13 15.55
CA ASP A 434 -15.98 1.52 14.24
C ASP A 434 -16.61 0.12 14.12
N GLY A 435 -17.29 -0.36 15.16
CA GLY A 435 -17.91 -1.69 15.20
C GLY A 435 -16.92 -2.82 15.49
N THR A 436 -15.69 -2.51 15.88
CA THR A 436 -14.74 -3.49 16.42
C THR A 436 -14.96 -3.73 17.91
N ALA A 437 -14.37 -4.78 18.47
CA ALA A 437 -14.36 -5.01 19.91
C ALA A 437 -12.91 -5.12 20.39
N SER A 438 -12.65 -4.61 21.59
CA SER A 438 -11.33 -4.70 22.22
C SER A 438 -11.44 -5.09 23.69
N LEU A 439 -10.34 -5.60 24.24
CA LEU A 439 -10.16 -5.74 25.68
C LEU A 439 -9.30 -4.58 26.18
N PRO A 440 -9.88 -3.55 26.82
CA PRO A 440 -9.13 -2.38 27.27
C PRO A 440 -8.11 -2.74 28.35
N VAL A 441 -7.01 -1.98 28.38
CA VAL A 441 -5.98 -2.10 29.41
C VAL A 441 -6.05 -0.91 30.36
N GLU A 442 -6.22 -1.18 31.65
CA GLU A 442 -6.26 -0.16 32.70
C GLU A 442 -4.90 -0.02 33.41
N PRO A 443 -4.62 1.15 34.03
CA PRO A 443 -3.41 1.34 34.83
C PRO A 443 -3.28 0.28 35.93
N GLY A 444 -2.10 -0.35 36.02
CA GLY A 444 -1.79 -1.39 37.02
C GLY A 444 -1.95 -2.83 36.51
N MET A 445 -2.52 -3.03 35.32
CA MET A 445 -2.43 -4.31 34.61
C MET A 445 -0.99 -4.52 34.13
N VAL A 446 -0.41 -5.68 34.43
CA VAL A 446 1.00 -5.98 34.16
C VAL A 446 1.20 -7.40 33.66
N ARG A 447 2.14 -7.55 32.73
CA ARG A 447 2.66 -8.82 32.24
C ARG A 447 3.59 -9.47 33.27
N ALA A 448 4.00 -10.71 33.01
CA ALA A 448 4.96 -11.42 33.87
C ALA A 448 6.29 -10.65 34.03
N ASP A 449 6.75 -9.97 32.98
CA ASP A 449 7.98 -9.14 33.00
C ASP A 449 7.82 -7.81 33.75
N GLY A 450 6.60 -7.42 34.11
CA GLY A 450 6.29 -6.19 34.82
C GLY A 450 5.96 -4.99 33.93
N ALA A 451 6.05 -5.14 32.60
CA ALA A 451 5.56 -4.12 31.67
C ALA A 451 4.02 -4.18 31.55
N GLY A 452 3.39 -3.05 31.22
CA GLY A 452 1.96 -3.02 30.89
C GLY A 452 1.70 -3.69 29.53
N PRO A 453 0.66 -4.53 29.38
CA PRO A 453 0.27 -5.06 28.08
C PRO A 453 -0.25 -3.92 27.19
N SER A 454 -0.08 -4.06 25.87
CA SER A 454 -0.82 -3.20 24.93
C SER A 454 -2.28 -3.65 24.84
N GLU A 455 -3.17 -2.75 24.41
CA GLU A 455 -4.58 -3.11 24.15
C GLU A 455 -4.70 -4.19 23.07
N VAL A 456 -3.77 -4.19 22.11
CA VAL A 456 -3.67 -5.23 21.07
C VAL A 456 -3.29 -6.58 21.66
N GLU A 457 -2.30 -6.63 22.56
CA GLU A 457 -1.93 -7.87 23.27
C GLU A 457 -3.10 -8.39 24.11
N ALA A 458 -3.76 -7.50 24.86
CA ALA A 458 -4.92 -7.86 25.68
C ALA A 458 -6.07 -8.40 24.82
N THR A 459 -6.38 -7.74 23.71
CA THR A 459 -7.41 -8.18 22.77
C THR A 459 -7.05 -9.52 22.11
N ALA A 460 -5.79 -9.73 21.76
CA ALA A 460 -5.32 -11.01 21.23
C ALA A 460 -5.43 -12.14 22.27
N MET A 461 -5.14 -11.87 23.54
CA MET A 461 -5.40 -12.81 24.64
C MET A 461 -6.90 -13.11 24.80
N ALA A 462 -7.77 -12.12 24.65
CA ALA A 462 -9.21 -12.32 24.68
C ALA A 462 -9.69 -13.26 23.56
N VAL A 463 -9.15 -13.11 22.35
CA VAL A 463 -9.44 -14.03 21.23
C VAL A 463 -9.06 -15.47 21.59
N LEU A 464 -7.86 -15.68 22.12
CA LEU A 464 -7.41 -17.01 22.53
C LEU A 464 -8.25 -17.59 23.67
N ALA A 465 -8.64 -16.76 24.63
CA ALA A 465 -9.43 -17.14 25.79
C ALA A 465 -10.89 -17.50 25.44
N LEU A 466 -11.47 -16.81 24.44
CA LEU A 466 -12.86 -16.95 24.02
C LEU A 466 -13.04 -17.88 22.82
N GLN A 467 -11.97 -18.51 22.33
CA GLN A 467 -12.04 -19.45 21.22
C GLN A 467 -13.05 -20.57 21.53
N GLY A 468 -14.04 -20.75 20.65
CA GLY A 468 -15.11 -21.76 20.80
C GLY A 468 -16.31 -21.30 21.64
N ASP A 469 -16.32 -20.07 22.14
CA ASP A 469 -17.48 -19.48 22.80
C ASP A 469 -18.42 -18.83 21.78
N ALA A 470 -19.61 -19.40 21.59
CA ALA A 470 -20.62 -18.89 20.67
C ALA A 470 -21.14 -17.48 21.03
N LYS A 471 -20.96 -17.03 22.28
CA LYS A 471 -21.37 -15.69 22.73
C LYS A 471 -20.27 -14.64 22.55
N ALA A 472 -19.07 -15.03 22.16
CA ALA A 472 -17.94 -14.11 22.05
C ALA A 472 -17.93 -13.41 20.68
N PRO A 473 -17.67 -12.09 20.63
CA PRO A 473 -17.59 -11.34 19.38
C PRO A 473 -16.22 -11.57 18.69
N LEU A 474 -15.86 -12.83 18.41
CA LEU A 474 -14.53 -13.19 17.85
C LEU A 474 -14.25 -12.48 16.52
N ALA A 475 -15.28 -12.27 15.70
CA ALA A 475 -15.15 -11.53 14.44
C ALA A 475 -14.80 -10.05 14.65
N ASP A 476 -15.34 -9.42 15.70
CA ASP A 476 -15.10 -8.00 16.03
C ASP A 476 -13.72 -7.84 16.68
N LEU A 477 -13.32 -8.78 17.53
CA LEU A 477 -11.97 -8.86 18.10
C LEU A 477 -10.93 -9.07 17.00
N GLY A 478 -11.23 -9.93 16.01
CA GLY A 478 -10.36 -10.14 14.86
C GLY A 478 -10.23 -8.92 13.96
N ALA A 479 -11.32 -8.17 13.77
CA ALA A 479 -11.28 -6.89 13.06
C ALA A 479 -10.39 -5.87 13.78
N PHE A 480 -10.47 -5.78 15.11
CA PHE A 480 -9.57 -4.94 15.91
C PHE A 480 -8.10 -5.29 15.70
N LEU A 481 -7.76 -6.59 15.75
CA LEU A 481 -6.38 -7.04 15.55
C LEU A 481 -5.84 -6.71 14.16
N LEU A 482 -6.64 -6.92 13.11
CA LEU A 482 -6.21 -6.58 11.75
C LEU A 482 -6.06 -5.06 11.56
N ALA A 483 -6.96 -4.25 12.13
CA ALA A 483 -6.88 -2.80 12.05
C ALA A 483 -5.64 -2.20 12.74
N HIS A 484 -5.14 -2.86 13.79
CA HIS A 484 -3.96 -2.42 14.55
C HIS A 484 -2.66 -3.12 14.10
N TYR A 485 -2.69 -3.87 12.99
CA TYR A 485 -1.50 -4.45 12.39
C TYR A 485 -0.76 -3.40 11.55
N THR A 486 0.51 -3.16 11.85
CA THR A 486 1.36 -2.22 11.12
C THR A 486 2.44 -2.97 10.34
N PRO A 487 2.51 -2.86 9.00
CA PRO A 487 3.60 -3.46 8.22
C PRO A 487 4.99 -3.07 8.78
N GLY A 488 5.88 -4.05 8.97
CA GLY A 488 7.20 -3.85 9.58
C GLY A 488 7.22 -4.00 11.10
N GLN A 489 6.34 -3.32 11.83
CA GLN A 489 6.29 -3.33 13.30
C GLN A 489 5.41 -4.47 13.86
N GLY A 490 4.46 -4.98 13.07
CA GLY A 490 3.44 -5.93 13.52
C GLY A 490 2.43 -5.26 14.45
N TRP A 491 2.20 -5.87 15.61
CA TRP A 491 1.27 -5.42 16.67
C TRP A 491 1.95 -4.66 17.81
N GLY A 492 3.19 -4.23 17.62
CA GLY A 492 3.98 -3.49 18.62
C GLY A 492 5.26 -4.25 18.98
N ASP A 493 5.34 -4.78 20.20
CA ASP A 493 6.53 -5.49 20.66
C ASP A 493 6.52 -7.01 20.34
N GLY A 494 7.63 -7.70 20.61
CA GLY A 494 7.75 -9.13 20.32
C GLY A 494 6.72 -10.02 21.04
N GLN A 495 6.24 -9.61 22.21
CA GLN A 495 5.22 -10.33 22.96
C GLN A 495 3.84 -10.13 22.32
N ALA A 496 3.46 -8.88 22.02
CA ALA A 496 2.23 -8.57 21.29
C ALA A 496 2.21 -9.26 19.92
N ASN A 497 3.35 -9.33 19.23
CA ASN A 497 3.50 -10.05 17.97
C ASN A 497 3.26 -11.56 18.12
N ARG A 498 3.83 -12.20 19.16
CA ARG A 498 3.62 -13.62 19.44
C ARG A 498 2.15 -13.95 19.69
N VAL A 499 1.49 -13.17 20.53
CA VAL A 499 0.10 -13.40 20.90
C VAL A 499 -0.83 -13.05 19.73
N GLY A 500 -0.58 -11.92 19.06
CA GLY A 500 -1.33 -11.46 17.88
C GLY A 500 -1.33 -12.48 16.76
N LEU A 501 -0.18 -13.08 16.44
CA LEU A 501 -0.11 -14.13 15.43
C LEU A 501 -0.93 -15.36 15.81
N ARG A 502 -0.81 -15.83 17.07
CA ARG A 502 -1.61 -16.96 17.56
C ARG A 502 -3.11 -16.67 17.47
N ALA A 503 -3.53 -15.47 17.87
CA ALA A 503 -4.92 -15.04 17.76
C ALA A 503 -5.39 -15.00 16.30
N ALA A 504 -4.59 -14.44 15.38
CA ALA A 504 -4.89 -14.42 13.95
C ALA A 504 -5.07 -15.85 13.39
N LEU A 505 -4.18 -16.78 13.75
CA LEU A 505 -4.30 -18.18 13.31
C LEU A 505 -5.54 -18.89 13.86
N VAL A 506 -5.97 -18.53 15.06
CA VAL A 506 -7.23 -19.01 15.65
C VAL A 506 -8.45 -18.44 14.92
N LEU A 507 -8.38 -17.20 14.46
CA LEU A 507 -9.48 -16.54 13.77
C LEU A 507 -9.62 -16.99 12.31
N PHE A 508 -8.51 -17.33 11.66
CA PHE A 508 -8.43 -17.48 10.20
C PHE A 508 -7.92 -18.88 9.77
N ARG A 509 -8.46 -19.91 10.41
CA ARG A 509 -8.08 -21.33 10.22
C ARG A 509 -8.85 -22.04 9.11
N GLU A 510 -9.92 -21.44 8.59
CA GLU A 510 -10.73 -22.01 7.53
C GLU A 510 -10.12 -21.71 6.15
N PRO A 511 -10.07 -22.69 5.23
CA PRO A 511 -9.58 -22.46 3.89
C PRO A 511 -10.46 -21.47 3.13
N LEU A 512 -9.86 -20.68 2.24
CA LEU A 512 -10.60 -19.77 1.38
C LEU A 512 -11.61 -20.57 0.52
N PRO A 513 -12.88 -20.14 0.44
CA PRO A 513 -13.85 -20.77 -0.44
C PRO A 513 -13.44 -20.61 -1.91
N ALA A 514 -13.96 -21.49 -2.78
CA ALA A 514 -13.61 -21.49 -4.20
C ALA A 514 -13.98 -20.17 -4.91
N GLN A 515 -15.07 -19.54 -4.47
CA GLN A 515 -15.56 -18.27 -5.00
C GLN A 515 -16.24 -17.44 -3.90
N VAL A 516 -16.09 -16.12 -3.93
CA VAL A 516 -16.73 -15.16 -3.01
C VAL A 516 -17.24 -13.98 -3.82
N ARG A 517 -18.50 -13.60 -3.60
CA ARG A 517 -19.03 -12.31 -4.03
C ARG A 517 -18.86 -11.29 -2.92
N VAL A 518 -18.19 -10.18 -3.21
CA VAL A 518 -18.04 -9.03 -2.31
C VAL A 518 -18.91 -7.89 -2.82
N THR A 519 -19.79 -7.37 -1.98
CA THR A 519 -20.73 -6.29 -2.32
C THR A 519 -20.54 -5.12 -1.37
N LEU A 520 -20.49 -3.91 -1.92
CA LEU A 520 -20.50 -2.64 -1.20
C LEU A 520 -21.80 -1.91 -1.51
N ALA A 521 -22.57 -1.59 -0.47
CA ALA A 521 -23.81 -0.83 -0.57
C ALA A 521 -23.77 0.44 0.27
N ARG A 522 -24.46 1.49 -0.17
CA ARG A 522 -24.70 2.75 0.55
C ARG A 522 -26.21 2.89 0.75
N ASP A 523 -26.65 3.04 2.00
CA ASP A 523 -28.05 3.17 2.40
C ASP A 523 -28.96 2.08 1.78
N GLY A 524 -28.42 0.86 1.69
CA GLY A 524 -29.11 -0.30 1.12
C GLY A 524 -29.04 -0.43 -0.40
N GLN A 525 -28.49 0.54 -1.13
CA GLN A 525 -28.28 0.46 -2.58
C GLN A 525 -26.84 0.03 -2.91
N THR A 526 -26.69 -0.96 -3.80
CA THR A 526 -25.38 -1.44 -4.23
C THR A 526 -24.64 -0.36 -5.02
N VAL A 527 -23.44 -0.02 -4.56
CA VAL A 527 -22.53 0.94 -5.22
C VAL A 527 -21.56 0.20 -6.15
N THR A 528 -21.00 -0.92 -5.67
CA THR A 528 -20.12 -1.78 -6.47
C THR A 528 -20.11 -3.19 -5.92
N GLU A 529 -19.84 -4.17 -6.78
CA GLU A 529 -19.67 -5.57 -6.40
C GLU A 529 -18.65 -6.28 -7.30
N GLY A 530 -18.07 -7.35 -6.79
CA GLY A 530 -17.14 -8.19 -7.54
C GLY A 530 -17.20 -9.63 -7.07
N THR A 531 -16.98 -10.56 -7.99
CA THR A 531 -16.91 -12.00 -7.68
C THR A 531 -15.50 -12.49 -7.93
N TYR A 532 -14.89 -13.12 -6.91
CA TYR A 532 -13.48 -13.46 -6.89
C TYR A 532 -13.29 -14.94 -6.57
N ASP A 533 -12.31 -15.56 -7.23
CA ASP A 533 -11.93 -16.95 -6.96
C ASP A 533 -10.91 -17.05 -5.82
N ALA A 534 -10.61 -18.28 -5.40
CA ALA A 534 -9.63 -18.56 -4.35
C ALA A 534 -8.20 -18.09 -4.67
N LYS A 535 -7.86 -17.83 -5.94
CA LYS A 535 -6.54 -17.31 -6.35
C LYS A 535 -6.49 -15.80 -6.14
N ALA A 536 -7.50 -15.08 -6.61
CA ALA A 536 -7.64 -13.63 -6.46
C ALA A 536 -7.72 -13.23 -4.98
N LEU A 537 -8.40 -14.03 -4.16
CA LEU A 537 -8.50 -13.82 -2.70
C LEU A 537 -7.17 -13.97 -1.94
N ARG A 538 -6.09 -14.43 -2.59
CA ARG A 538 -4.73 -14.46 -2.03
C ARG A 538 -3.96 -13.16 -2.26
N GLU A 539 -4.53 -12.23 -3.02
CA GLU A 539 -3.98 -10.91 -3.33
C GLU A 539 -4.85 -9.81 -2.73
N VAL A 540 -4.37 -8.56 -2.74
CA VAL A 540 -5.18 -7.42 -2.30
C VAL A 540 -6.17 -7.09 -3.41
N LEU A 541 -7.45 -7.30 -3.15
CA LEU A 541 -8.51 -6.92 -4.07
C LEU A 541 -8.87 -5.46 -3.84
N ALA A 542 -9.14 -4.72 -4.91
CA ALA A 542 -9.65 -3.35 -4.84
C ALA A 542 -10.91 -3.22 -5.69
N LEU A 543 -11.99 -2.76 -5.06
CA LEU A 543 -13.23 -2.33 -5.69
C LEU A 543 -13.30 -0.81 -5.59
N GLU A 544 -13.37 -0.13 -6.72
CA GLU A 544 -13.47 1.31 -6.79
C GLU A 544 -14.73 1.73 -7.55
N ALA A 545 -15.39 2.80 -7.08
CA ALA A 545 -16.55 3.35 -7.76
C ALA A 545 -16.71 4.85 -7.48
N ALA A 546 -17.36 5.54 -8.41
CA ALA A 546 -17.89 6.88 -8.16
C ALA A 546 -18.99 6.79 -7.09
N ALA A 547 -18.96 7.70 -6.12
CA ALA A 547 -19.91 7.74 -5.01
C ALA A 547 -20.58 9.12 -4.89
N PRO A 548 -21.16 9.68 -5.97
CA PRO A 548 -21.74 11.02 -5.94
C PRO A 548 -22.83 11.14 -4.88
N GLY A 549 -22.91 12.31 -4.24
CA GLY A 549 -23.92 12.60 -3.21
C GLY A 549 -23.64 11.87 -1.90
N SER A 550 -22.36 11.62 -1.58
CA SER A 550 -21.95 11.04 -0.28
C SER A 550 -21.76 12.10 0.82
N ALA A 551 -22.18 13.34 0.57
CA ALA A 551 -22.05 14.43 1.54
C ALA A 551 -22.95 14.18 2.77
N GLY A 552 -22.38 14.30 3.97
CA GLY A 552 -23.06 13.96 5.21
C GLY A 552 -22.88 12.50 5.62
N THR A 553 -23.66 12.06 6.60
CA THR A 553 -23.54 10.73 7.21
C THR A 553 -24.33 9.70 6.42
N HIS A 554 -23.67 8.64 5.98
CA HIS A 554 -24.30 7.52 5.26
C HIS A 554 -23.94 6.18 5.91
N ALA A 555 -24.87 5.22 5.79
CA ALA A 555 -24.63 3.85 6.20
C ALA A 555 -24.03 3.06 5.03
N TRP A 556 -22.85 2.50 5.23
CA TRP A 556 -22.14 1.69 4.25
C TRP A 556 -22.12 0.24 4.68
N THR A 557 -22.71 -0.64 3.87
CA THR A 557 -22.74 -2.08 4.14
C THR A 557 -21.74 -2.81 3.26
N VAL A 558 -20.82 -3.54 3.87
CA VAL A 558 -19.86 -4.43 3.21
C VAL A 558 -20.27 -5.87 3.49
N ARG A 559 -20.40 -6.68 2.44
CA ARG A 559 -20.82 -8.09 2.54
C ARG A 559 -19.93 -9.00 1.69
N ALA A 560 -19.65 -10.20 2.21
CA ALA A 560 -19.10 -11.31 1.44
C ALA A 560 -20.07 -12.50 1.45
N GLU A 561 -20.29 -13.12 0.30
CA GLU A 561 -21.14 -14.31 0.13
C GLU A 561 -20.35 -15.40 -0.63
N PRO A 562 -20.03 -16.56 0.00
CA PRO A 562 -20.25 -16.87 1.41
C PRO A 562 -19.38 -15.99 2.33
N ALA A 563 -19.76 -15.88 3.61
CA ALA A 563 -18.98 -15.15 4.58
C ALA A 563 -17.60 -15.81 4.77
N VAL A 564 -16.54 -15.00 4.84
CA VAL A 564 -15.17 -15.49 4.95
C VAL A 564 -14.49 -14.84 6.16
N PRO A 565 -14.40 -15.54 7.29
CA PRO A 565 -13.75 -15.01 8.49
C PRO A 565 -12.32 -14.53 8.25
N GLY A 566 -11.62 -15.15 7.29
CA GLY A 566 -10.25 -14.87 6.88
C GLY A 566 -9.99 -13.57 6.12
N LEU A 567 -11.00 -12.82 5.69
CA LEU A 567 -10.80 -11.63 4.87
C LEU A 567 -10.96 -10.35 5.70
N GLY A 568 -9.89 -9.57 5.79
CA GLY A 568 -9.96 -8.20 6.29
C GLY A 568 -10.40 -7.24 5.19
N PHE A 569 -10.94 -6.08 5.53
CA PHE A 569 -11.19 -5.04 4.54
C PHE A 569 -10.87 -3.64 5.08
N SER A 570 -10.57 -2.73 4.16
CA SER A 570 -10.46 -1.28 4.37
C SER A 570 -11.38 -0.58 3.38
N LEU A 571 -12.36 0.16 3.90
CA LEU A 571 -13.28 0.99 3.12
C LEU A 571 -12.89 2.45 3.28
N SER A 572 -12.52 3.10 2.18
CA SER A 572 -12.19 4.52 2.13
C SER A 572 -13.19 5.29 1.29
N LEU A 573 -13.78 6.34 1.85
CA LEU A 573 -14.49 7.38 1.11
C LEU A 573 -13.56 8.57 0.96
N ALA A 574 -13.23 8.90 -0.28
CA ALA A 574 -12.44 10.06 -0.65
C ALA A 574 -13.33 11.08 -1.36
N ALA A 575 -13.14 12.36 -1.08
CA ALA A 575 -13.75 13.45 -1.83
C ALA A 575 -12.76 14.62 -1.90
N ALA A 576 -12.84 15.40 -2.97
CA ALA A 576 -12.04 16.61 -3.10
C ALA A 576 -12.86 17.80 -2.57
N VAL A 577 -12.35 18.50 -1.55
CA VAL A 577 -12.95 19.74 -1.03
C VAL A 577 -12.21 20.96 -1.58
N PRO A 578 -12.82 22.15 -1.70
CA PRO A 578 -12.09 23.36 -2.03
C PRO A 578 -10.91 23.58 -1.07
N TRP A 579 -9.74 23.91 -1.62
CA TRP A 579 -8.59 24.25 -0.78
C TRP A 579 -8.91 25.47 0.09
N LYS A 580 -8.52 25.37 1.36
CA LYS A 580 -8.53 26.49 2.29
C LYS A 580 -7.10 26.76 2.69
N SER A 581 -6.68 28.02 2.56
CA SER A 581 -5.37 28.41 3.06
C SER A 581 -5.34 28.26 4.59
N GLU A 582 -4.39 27.50 5.10
CA GLU A 582 -4.33 27.13 6.52
C GLU A 582 -2.89 27.14 7.01
N ALA A 583 -2.68 27.54 8.26
CA ALA A 583 -1.39 27.50 8.94
C ALA A 583 -1.56 26.81 10.30
N LYS A 584 -1.00 25.62 10.45
CA LYS A 584 -0.96 24.86 11.72
C LYS A 584 0.44 24.86 12.29
N GLY A 585 0.49 24.80 13.62
CA GLY A 585 1.76 24.58 14.32
C GLY A 585 2.79 25.69 14.11
N GLY A 586 2.36 26.93 13.88
CA GLY A 586 3.24 28.09 13.75
C GLY A 586 4.09 28.14 12.47
N LEU A 587 3.83 27.27 11.49
CA LEU A 587 4.46 27.35 10.17
C LEU A 587 3.92 28.54 9.38
N GLN A 588 4.81 29.23 8.66
CA GLN A 588 4.45 30.36 7.80
C GLN A 588 4.84 30.04 6.36
N LEU A 589 3.90 30.23 5.43
CA LEU A 589 4.09 29.96 4.02
C LEU A 589 3.45 31.09 3.21
N ALA A 590 4.23 31.71 2.33
CA ALA A 590 3.75 32.60 1.29
C ALA A 590 4.43 32.25 -0.04
N VAL A 591 3.65 32.15 -1.12
CA VAL A 591 4.16 31.90 -2.47
C VAL A 591 3.67 33.01 -3.39
N VAL A 592 4.61 33.62 -4.11
CA VAL A 592 4.33 34.60 -5.16
C VAL A 592 4.75 33.99 -6.48
N ALA A 593 3.75 33.52 -7.21
CA ALA A 593 3.86 33.00 -8.56
C ALA A 593 3.53 34.08 -9.61
N PRO A 594 4.01 33.97 -10.85
CA PRO A 594 3.68 34.90 -11.92
C PRO A 594 2.18 34.81 -12.27
N LYS A 595 1.47 35.94 -12.22
CA LYS A 595 0.07 36.01 -12.70
C LYS A 595 -0.02 35.90 -14.22
N GLU A 596 0.96 36.48 -14.91
CA GLU A 596 1.15 36.38 -16.34
C GLU A 596 2.55 35.82 -16.64
N ALA A 597 2.61 34.84 -17.53
CA ALA A 597 3.86 34.25 -18.00
C ALA A 597 3.83 34.13 -19.53
N ARG A 598 4.99 33.89 -20.16
CA ARG A 598 5.10 33.74 -21.62
C ARG A 598 5.73 32.41 -21.96
N VAL A 599 5.21 31.76 -23.00
CA VAL A 599 5.79 30.51 -23.51
C VAL A 599 7.25 30.75 -23.90
N GLY A 600 8.15 29.90 -23.42
CA GLY A 600 9.58 29.95 -23.71
C GLY A 600 10.37 31.01 -22.94
N GLN A 601 9.76 31.72 -21.97
CA GLN A 601 10.45 32.70 -21.13
C GLN A 601 10.51 32.27 -19.66
N LEU A 602 11.69 32.38 -19.05
CA LEU A 602 11.86 32.11 -17.62
C LEU A 602 11.08 33.12 -16.79
N SER A 603 10.37 32.61 -15.79
CA SER A 603 9.58 33.40 -14.83
C SER A 603 10.02 33.07 -13.40
N ASP A 604 10.07 34.08 -12.54
CA ASP A 604 10.50 33.91 -11.14
C ASP A 604 9.32 33.46 -10.25
N VAL A 605 9.59 32.50 -9.37
CA VAL A 605 8.71 32.12 -8.28
C VAL A 605 9.42 32.40 -6.96
N ARG A 606 8.76 33.18 -6.09
CA ARG A 606 9.28 33.53 -4.76
C ARG A 606 8.50 32.79 -3.69
N VAL A 607 9.22 32.11 -2.81
CA VAL A 607 8.65 31.38 -1.69
C VAL A 607 9.22 31.93 -0.39
N GLN A 608 8.36 32.29 0.55
CA GLN A 608 8.73 32.70 1.90
C GLN A 608 8.23 31.66 2.89
N LEU A 609 9.14 31.17 3.74
CA LEU A 609 8.94 30.05 4.64
C LEU A 609 9.38 30.44 6.05
N GLY A 610 8.65 29.99 7.07
CA GLY A 610 9.04 30.17 8.48
C GLY A 610 8.57 29.01 9.34
N ALA A 611 9.30 28.74 10.42
CA ALA A 611 8.99 27.69 11.39
C ALA A 611 9.18 28.16 12.84
N PRO A 612 8.42 27.61 13.80
CA PRO A 612 8.48 28.02 15.21
C PRO A 612 9.72 27.48 15.95
N SER A 613 10.47 26.56 15.35
CA SER A 613 11.65 25.93 15.93
C SER A 613 12.54 25.32 14.85
N SER A 614 13.73 24.83 15.24
CA SER A 614 14.70 24.20 14.34
C SER A 614 14.26 22.82 13.90
N LEU A 615 13.37 22.79 12.90
CA LEU A 615 12.81 21.58 12.31
C LEU A 615 13.20 21.47 10.84
N PRO A 616 13.44 20.26 10.33
CA PRO A 616 13.56 20.04 8.90
C PRO A 616 12.22 20.32 8.22
N LEU A 617 12.24 21.08 7.12
CA LEU A 617 11.03 21.45 6.39
C LEU A 617 11.00 20.81 5.01
N LEU A 618 9.80 20.45 4.56
CA LEU A 618 9.51 20.03 3.20
C LEU A 618 8.50 21.01 2.60
N PHE A 619 8.95 21.76 1.59
CA PHE A 619 8.07 22.57 0.76
C PHE A 619 7.70 21.79 -0.50
N GLN A 620 6.42 21.83 -0.90
CA GLN A 620 5.94 21.22 -2.13
C GLN A 620 5.08 22.20 -2.92
N GLN A 621 5.32 22.29 -4.23
CA GLN A 621 4.53 23.08 -5.16
C GLN A 621 4.21 22.25 -6.40
N GLU A 622 2.92 22.03 -6.66
CA GLU A 622 2.48 21.45 -7.93
C GLU A 622 2.38 22.56 -8.97
N LEU A 623 3.10 22.42 -10.08
CA LEU A 623 3.14 23.41 -11.15
C LEU A 623 1.97 23.22 -12.13
N PRO A 624 1.59 24.27 -12.88
CA PRO A 624 0.63 24.13 -13.96
C PRO A 624 1.14 23.18 -15.06
N ALA A 625 0.21 22.63 -15.84
CA ALA A 625 0.53 21.82 -17.00
C ALA A 625 1.51 22.53 -17.94
N GLY A 626 2.55 21.83 -18.40
CA GLY A 626 3.56 22.42 -19.30
C GLY A 626 4.40 23.52 -18.67
N VAL A 627 4.50 23.60 -17.33
CA VAL A 627 5.48 24.47 -16.66
C VAL A 627 6.60 23.61 -16.09
N GLN A 628 7.83 23.86 -16.53
CA GLN A 628 9.02 23.14 -16.10
C GLN A 628 9.84 23.99 -15.12
N VAL A 629 10.54 23.37 -14.17
CA VAL A 629 11.51 24.10 -13.34
C VAL A 629 12.80 24.32 -14.12
N ASP A 630 13.51 25.40 -13.81
CA ASP A 630 14.89 25.62 -14.25
C ASP A 630 15.87 24.95 -13.27
N PRO A 631 16.51 23.82 -13.62
CA PRO A 631 17.37 23.08 -12.70
C PRO A 631 18.54 23.92 -12.19
N ALA A 632 19.10 24.81 -13.02
CA ALA A 632 20.21 25.67 -12.63
C ALA A 632 19.83 26.61 -11.47
N SER A 633 18.58 27.10 -11.45
CA SER A 633 18.09 27.92 -10.33
C SER A 633 17.98 27.12 -9.02
N LEU A 634 17.60 25.84 -9.10
CA LEU A 634 17.49 24.96 -7.93
C LEU A 634 18.84 24.47 -7.42
N GLU A 635 19.77 24.16 -8.33
CA GLU A 635 21.15 23.80 -8.00
C GLU A 635 21.87 24.94 -7.27
N ALA A 636 21.62 26.19 -7.64
CA ALA A 636 22.15 27.36 -6.92
C ALA A 636 21.63 27.45 -5.47
N LEU A 637 20.37 27.07 -5.23
CA LEU A 637 19.81 27.00 -3.87
C LEU A 637 20.44 25.90 -3.02
N VAL A 638 20.81 24.78 -3.65
CA VAL A 638 21.56 23.70 -2.99
C VAL A 638 22.98 24.13 -2.68
N ALA A 639 23.67 24.73 -3.66
CA ALA A 639 25.05 25.19 -3.51
C ALA A 639 25.19 26.28 -2.42
N SER A 640 24.18 27.14 -2.25
CA SER A 640 24.13 28.15 -1.19
C SER A 640 23.69 27.63 0.18
N GLY A 641 23.30 26.36 0.29
CA GLY A 641 22.81 25.75 1.53
C GLY A 641 21.43 26.25 1.99
N GLN A 642 20.69 26.95 1.11
CA GLN A 642 19.30 27.35 1.38
C GLN A 642 18.35 26.14 1.34
N VAL A 643 18.64 25.21 0.43
CA VAL A 643 17.92 23.94 0.22
C VAL A 643 18.91 22.79 0.36
N THR A 644 18.53 21.71 1.02
CA THR A 644 19.35 20.49 1.17
C THR A 644 19.30 19.62 -0.08
N SER A 645 18.11 19.45 -0.64
CA SER A 645 17.89 18.73 -1.89
C SER A 645 16.54 19.10 -2.51
N TRP A 646 16.41 18.86 -3.81
CA TRP A 646 15.17 19.04 -4.54
C TRP A 646 14.87 17.79 -5.38
N ASP A 647 13.59 17.62 -5.71
CA ASP A 647 13.10 16.57 -6.60
C ASP A 647 11.86 17.07 -7.33
N VAL A 648 11.63 16.57 -8.55
CA VAL A 648 10.43 16.87 -9.33
C VAL A 648 9.81 15.56 -9.79
N GLN A 649 8.56 15.32 -9.37
CA GLN A 649 7.78 14.15 -9.75
C GLN A 649 6.40 14.61 -10.21
N ASP A 650 5.97 14.15 -11.39
CA ASP A 650 4.63 14.42 -11.95
C ASP A 650 4.24 15.91 -11.91
N GLY A 651 5.17 16.81 -12.23
CA GLY A 651 4.93 18.25 -12.20
C GLY A 651 4.90 18.89 -10.80
N ALA A 652 5.21 18.14 -9.75
CA ALA A 652 5.34 18.64 -8.37
C ALA A 652 6.81 18.83 -7.97
N LEU A 653 7.20 20.08 -7.67
CA LEU A 653 8.50 20.41 -7.10
C LEU A 653 8.47 20.19 -5.59
N SER A 654 9.42 19.41 -5.07
CA SER A 654 9.66 19.23 -3.65
C SER A 654 11.03 19.80 -3.26
N LEU A 655 11.08 20.68 -2.27
CA LEU A 655 12.31 21.24 -1.71
C LEU A 655 12.46 20.81 -0.25
N ARG A 656 13.57 20.16 0.09
CA ARG A 656 13.94 19.85 1.47
C ARG A 656 14.81 20.96 2.01
N LEU A 657 14.41 21.60 3.10
CA LEU A 657 15.17 22.67 3.73
C LEU A 657 15.80 22.18 5.04
N PRO A 658 17.03 22.60 5.36
CA PRO A 658 17.68 22.23 6.61
C PRO A 658 17.00 22.93 7.80
N PRO A 659 17.20 22.44 9.04
CA PRO A 659 16.70 23.09 10.25
C PRO A 659 17.21 24.53 10.39
N ARG A 660 16.36 25.45 10.86
CA ARG A 660 16.64 26.90 10.95
C ARG A 660 16.41 27.46 12.36
N ALA A 661 16.88 28.67 12.63
CA ALA A 661 16.62 29.31 13.91
C ALA A 661 15.12 29.63 14.09
N GLN A 662 14.66 29.67 15.35
CA GLN A 662 13.27 29.96 15.68
C GLN A 662 12.84 31.33 15.14
N GLY A 663 11.75 31.38 14.36
CA GLY A 663 11.19 32.63 13.84
C GLY A 663 11.93 33.23 12.64
N GLU A 664 12.98 32.56 12.13
CA GLU A 664 13.71 32.98 10.95
C GLU A 664 12.85 32.76 9.68
N LEU A 665 12.61 33.83 8.93
CA LEU A 665 11.93 33.78 7.64
C LEU A 665 12.95 33.59 6.53
N VAL A 666 12.84 32.49 5.79
CA VAL A 666 13.68 32.17 4.64
C VAL A 666 12.93 32.53 3.37
N GLN A 667 13.62 33.23 2.46
CA GLN A 667 13.13 33.46 1.11
C GLN A 667 13.93 32.61 0.13
N VAL A 668 13.20 31.82 -0.65
CA VAL A 668 13.73 30.96 -1.70
C VAL A 668 13.23 31.47 -3.04
N TYR A 669 14.13 31.53 -4.01
CA TYR A 669 13.86 32.02 -5.36
C TYR A 669 14.24 30.93 -6.36
N PHE A 670 13.29 30.50 -7.17
CA PHE A 670 13.56 29.59 -8.28
C PHE A 670 12.82 30.04 -9.52
N ARG A 671 13.29 29.57 -10.68
CA ARG A 671 12.71 29.94 -11.98
C ARG A 671 11.97 28.78 -12.59
N VAL A 672 10.98 29.12 -13.39
CA VAL A 672 10.18 28.17 -14.16
C VAL A 672 10.06 28.59 -15.62
N LEU A 673 9.89 27.63 -16.51
CA LEU A 673 9.73 27.79 -17.95
C LEU A 673 8.36 27.25 -18.38
N PRO A 674 7.40 28.12 -18.72
CA PRO A 674 6.16 27.72 -19.36
C PRO A 674 6.42 27.29 -20.81
N THR A 675 5.86 26.15 -21.21
CA THR A 675 5.95 25.57 -22.56
C THR A 675 4.58 25.49 -23.25
N LEU A 676 3.49 25.71 -22.52
CA LEU A 676 2.12 25.69 -23.04
C LEU A 676 1.41 27.00 -22.73
N ALA A 677 0.70 27.55 -23.73
CA ALA A 677 -0.12 28.75 -23.56
C ALA A 677 -1.52 28.37 -23.06
N GLY A 678 -2.12 29.21 -22.23
CA GLY A 678 -3.43 28.94 -21.65
C GLY A 678 -3.70 29.64 -20.33
N THR A 679 -4.88 29.38 -19.79
CA THR A 679 -5.23 29.65 -18.40
C THR A 679 -5.12 28.33 -17.65
N LEU A 680 -4.02 28.16 -16.91
CA LEU A 680 -3.60 26.88 -16.33
C LEU A 680 -3.47 27.02 -14.82
N GLN A 681 -3.99 26.06 -14.07
CA GLN A 681 -3.94 26.07 -12.62
C GLN A 681 -2.69 25.34 -12.10
N ALA A 682 -1.97 26.00 -11.18
CA ALA A 682 -1.05 25.33 -10.27
C ALA A 682 -1.85 24.56 -9.22
N GLY A 683 -1.26 23.54 -8.60
CA GLY A 683 -1.85 22.96 -7.38
C GLY A 683 -1.51 23.78 -6.14
N ALA A 684 -1.95 23.30 -4.98
CA ALA A 684 -1.70 23.95 -3.71
C ALA A 684 -0.21 23.94 -3.33
N SER A 685 0.27 25.04 -2.75
CA SER A 685 1.58 25.09 -2.11
C SER A 685 1.47 24.50 -0.71
N ARG A 686 2.42 23.65 -0.31
CA ARG A 686 2.43 23.02 1.02
C ARG A 686 3.78 23.18 1.69
N LEU A 687 3.76 23.36 3.00
CA LEU A 687 4.92 23.34 3.87
C LEU A 687 4.61 22.42 5.04
N GLY A 688 5.49 21.46 5.33
CA GLY A 688 5.32 20.57 6.46
C GLY A 688 6.63 20.06 7.02
N VAL A 689 6.53 19.34 8.13
CA VAL A 689 7.66 18.65 8.77
C VAL A 689 7.50 17.15 8.53
N PRO A 690 8.50 16.46 7.94
CA PRO A 690 8.41 15.02 7.71
C PRO A 690 8.07 14.24 9.00
N GLY A 691 7.04 13.41 8.95
CA GLY A 691 6.57 12.61 10.10
C GLY A 691 5.74 13.37 11.14
N ARG A 692 5.42 14.66 10.92
CA ARG A 692 4.65 15.52 11.84
C ARG A 692 3.48 16.19 11.12
N PRO A 693 2.37 15.47 10.87
CA PRO A 693 1.21 16.00 10.15
C PRO A 693 0.47 17.12 10.91
N ASP A 694 0.72 17.26 12.22
CA ASP A 694 0.24 18.35 13.06
C ASP A 694 0.91 19.70 12.73
N LEU A 695 2.08 19.67 12.08
CA LEU A 695 2.84 20.84 11.66
C LEU A 695 2.77 20.96 10.13
N ALA A 696 1.73 21.62 9.64
CA ALA A 696 1.52 21.84 8.20
C ALA A 696 0.94 23.23 7.91
N SER A 697 1.34 23.83 6.79
CA SER A 697 0.71 25.00 6.21
C SER A 697 0.46 24.77 4.74
N SER A 698 -0.68 25.25 4.24
CA SER A 698 -1.05 25.13 2.83
C SER A 698 -1.64 26.43 2.31
N LEU A 699 -1.41 26.71 1.03
CA LEU A 699 -2.00 27.81 0.29
C LEU A 699 -2.88 27.27 -0.82
N SER A 700 -3.97 27.98 -1.08
CA SER A 700 -4.88 27.64 -2.17
C SER A 700 -4.17 27.69 -3.53
N PRO A 701 -4.57 26.83 -4.49
CA PRO A 701 -4.14 26.88 -5.89
C PRO A 701 -4.16 28.28 -6.50
N THR A 702 -3.27 28.52 -7.45
CA THR A 702 -3.21 29.79 -8.22
C THR A 702 -3.38 29.52 -9.70
N THR A 703 -4.03 30.45 -10.41
CA THR A 703 -4.22 30.37 -11.86
C THR A 703 -3.22 31.26 -12.58
N TRP A 704 -2.58 30.70 -13.61
CA TRP A 704 -1.54 31.35 -14.39
C TRP A 704 -2.09 31.64 -15.79
N ALA A 705 -1.95 32.89 -16.25
CA ALA A 705 -2.23 33.27 -17.62
C ALA A 705 -0.93 33.19 -18.44
N VAL A 706 -0.74 32.09 -19.16
CA VAL A 706 0.42 31.89 -20.03
C VAL A 706 0.06 32.30 -21.46
N ARG A 707 0.81 33.25 -22.02
CA ARG A 707 0.57 33.80 -23.35
C ARG A 707 1.61 33.36 -24.38
#